data_AF-A0A182AM32-F1
#
_entry.id   AF-A0A182AM32-F1
#
_cell.length_a   1.000
_cell.length_b   1.000
_cell.length_c   1.000
_cell.angle_alpha   90.00
_cell.angle_beta   90.00
_cell.angle_gamma   90.00
#
_symmetry.space_group_name_H-M   'P 1'
#
loop_
_entity.id
_entity.type
_entity.pdbx_description
1 polymer ?
#
loop_
_entity_poly.entity_id
_entity_poly.type
_entity_poly.pdbx_seq_one_letter_code
_entity_poly.pdbx_strand_id
1 'polypeptide(L)'
;MRARASWFQRRRSSLLAGALALLLLLTQALPQGVAQGLEEGLSTGLALPRGTPTRPLPQSSEELASRSPFSQPASYPLDQRPDPALYRPHASWIGRLILPTVAETVRTPGDWVWVDVEQAPAGQEALIGRRVRLTWAELPRLRNLVDTVTTPVRLGQAAREAAAAANVVPSRLDGRLAVGPLQSLAGARPRDDMTVRLEGVSSDGDGLRIRRPPVQTTGRWMGLVTVLGAAEASGEPQLWRVRHYDAGRHGFVGPEETIRIPRLPPDRFGRVMLDPAGLPSSPLNAEGWRIFGAPAADGVFTVQALQPRALTRLNPDRVVRGTAAGLGAINRDNWSAEALQRGSLWSTALVPDGGAGLPLTRVGQRALLVHLFGGIGGAEGEPTPGWTVTGHFAFGEAEVVRDPLSGEPELTLRYHQIYANNPNGIVAGSQDWSAYAGSLQRGWVGTRPLSDLLVPLEGSLLDALALQAEILSARYRSGDGSGVALVTPATSCVQDSSQALWIALDGLRQQRRRGSFGADTRLQRLAEGLDALLTPFGMVRADWRHNAAVTLSAGTGRDQATPMGERFVSSQRLAAVLLSWRSMLPRRAHDGMATVFLRAGLPLWILRTNQIPGADPSLAPLAPTTVLGRLPVVGTLLQRLIDALFPPVLGPPLLQSVLVLAVYGALALALGFRSGFLHGPWQWRPWPVVLRHGLALLLMPAIGEELLFRVLLLPHPLEGVSPASMAAWGALSVGLFVLYHPVAAQFWYPRGRAVFRDPCFLVQCTLLGAACVLEYGLTGSLWSAAGLHWLAVLIWLEPLGGRRAL
;
A
#
# COMPACT_ATOMS: atom_id res chain seq x y z
N MET A 1 44.19 -5.77 4.86
CA MET A 1 42.79 -5.77 5.36
C MET A 1 41.76 -5.58 4.23
N ARG A 2 41.85 -6.36 3.13
CA ARG A 2 40.94 -6.29 1.96
C ARG A 2 40.12 -7.57 1.72
N ALA A 3 40.08 -8.51 2.67
CA ALA A 3 39.49 -9.85 2.47
C ALA A 3 38.30 -10.18 3.41
N ARG A 4 37.73 -9.22 4.17
CA ARG A 4 36.61 -9.49 5.10
C ARG A 4 35.24 -8.95 4.66
N ALA A 5 35.16 -8.26 3.51
CA ALA A 5 33.91 -7.69 3.01
C ALA A 5 33.03 -8.68 2.19
N SER A 6 33.57 -9.83 1.76
CA SER A 6 32.84 -10.79 0.91
C SER A 6 32.05 -11.87 1.69
N TRP A 7 32.15 -11.90 3.02
CA TRP A 7 31.53 -12.96 3.83
C TRP A 7 30.10 -12.61 4.31
N PHE A 8 29.76 -11.32 4.42
CA PHE A 8 28.45 -10.87 4.92
C PHE A 8 27.34 -10.82 3.86
N GLN A 9 27.68 -10.88 2.57
CA GLN A 9 26.70 -10.95 1.48
C GLN A 9 26.09 -12.35 1.28
N ARG A 10 26.71 -13.40 1.83
CA ARG A 10 26.26 -14.80 1.70
C ARG A 10 25.24 -15.29 2.73
N ARG A 11 24.83 -14.45 3.71
CA ARG A 11 23.85 -14.83 4.75
C ARG A 11 22.44 -14.28 4.57
N ARG A 12 22.19 -13.39 3.59
CA ARG A 12 20.83 -12.98 3.23
C ARG A 12 20.09 -14.04 2.39
N SER A 13 20.84 -14.98 1.83
CA SER A 13 20.35 -16.10 1.04
C SER A 13 19.99 -17.34 1.87
N SER A 14 20.24 -17.43 3.19
CA SER A 14 20.12 -18.72 3.90
C SER A 14 18.70 -19.12 4.33
N LEU A 15 17.77 -18.18 4.54
CA LEU A 15 16.37 -18.50 4.83
C LEU A 15 15.57 -18.77 3.55
N LEU A 16 15.84 -17.98 2.51
CA LEU A 16 15.29 -18.18 1.17
C LEU A 16 15.89 -19.42 0.50
N ALA A 17 17.19 -19.71 0.67
CA ALA A 17 17.80 -20.97 0.22
C ALA A 17 17.40 -22.15 1.10
N GLY A 18 17.10 -21.96 2.38
CA GLY A 18 16.54 -23.01 3.24
C GLY A 18 15.11 -23.38 2.81
N ALA A 19 14.27 -22.39 2.54
CA ALA A 19 12.92 -22.58 2.01
C ALA A 19 12.95 -23.11 0.55
N LEU A 20 13.83 -22.60 -0.32
CA LEU A 20 14.04 -23.13 -1.68
C LEU A 20 14.60 -24.55 -1.64
N ALA A 21 15.54 -24.87 -0.75
CA ALA A 21 16.08 -26.21 -0.62
C ALA A 21 15.01 -27.18 -0.13
N LEU A 22 14.16 -26.77 0.82
CA LEU A 22 13.01 -27.56 1.25
C LEU A 22 11.98 -27.75 0.13
N LEU A 23 11.70 -26.68 -0.66
CA LEU A 23 10.79 -26.75 -1.81
C LEU A 23 11.37 -27.62 -2.95
N LEU A 24 12.68 -27.51 -3.22
CA LEU A 24 13.41 -28.31 -4.21
C LEU A 24 13.48 -29.79 -3.79
N LEU A 25 13.72 -30.06 -2.51
CA LEU A 25 13.65 -31.41 -1.94
C LEU A 25 12.24 -32.00 -2.07
N LEU A 26 11.20 -31.20 -1.91
CA LEU A 26 9.81 -31.62 -2.11
C LEU A 26 9.46 -31.85 -3.59
N THR A 27 10.05 -31.09 -4.52
CA THR A 27 9.86 -31.32 -5.97
C THR A 27 10.55 -32.59 -6.48
N GLN A 28 11.63 -33.03 -5.82
CA GLN A 28 12.28 -34.31 -6.16
C GLN A 28 11.49 -35.55 -5.72
N ALA A 29 10.41 -35.37 -4.94
CA ALA A 29 9.49 -36.45 -4.55
C ALA A 29 8.29 -36.60 -5.50
N LEU A 30 8.19 -35.80 -6.57
CA LEU A 30 7.10 -35.86 -7.55
C LEU A 30 7.40 -36.87 -8.69
N PRO A 31 6.38 -37.56 -9.23
CA PRO A 31 6.56 -38.42 -10.42
C PRO A 31 7.12 -37.63 -11.61
N GLN A 32 8.02 -38.25 -12.38
CA GLN A 32 8.81 -37.60 -13.45
C GLN A 32 7.99 -36.80 -14.48
N GLY A 33 6.74 -37.17 -14.74
CA GLY A 33 5.85 -36.43 -15.65
C GLY A 33 5.39 -35.07 -15.13
N VAL A 34 5.32 -34.86 -13.81
CA VAL A 34 4.99 -33.56 -13.20
C VAL A 34 6.22 -32.64 -13.16
N ALA A 35 7.41 -33.22 -12.99
CA ALA A 35 8.68 -32.49 -13.04
C ALA A 35 8.95 -31.92 -14.44
N GLN A 36 8.65 -32.65 -15.51
CA GLN A 36 8.78 -32.15 -16.89
C GLN A 36 7.77 -31.04 -17.21
N GLY A 37 6.51 -31.14 -16.75
CA GLY A 37 5.53 -30.05 -16.89
C GLY A 37 5.90 -28.79 -16.08
N LEU A 38 6.55 -28.96 -14.92
CA LEU A 38 7.11 -27.86 -14.13
C LEU A 38 8.38 -27.28 -14.78
N GLU A 39 9.25 -28.09 -15.39
CA GLU A 39 10.43 -27.62 -16.12
C GLU A 39 10.09 -26.90 -17.42
N GLU A 40 9.07 -27.33 -18.17
CA GLU A 40 8.54 -26.61 -19.34
C GLU A 40 7.82 -25.31 -18.92
N GLY A 41 7.07 -25.32 -17.81
CA GLY A 41 6.47 -24.12 -17.22
C GLY A 41 7.49 -23.15 -16.60
N LEU A 42 8.58 -23.67 -16.03
CA LEU A 42 9.68 -22.88 -15.49
C LEU A 42 10.56 -22.33 -16.61
N SER A 43 10.87 -23.09 -17.66
CA SER A 43 11.72 -22.63 -18.78
C SER A 43 11.04 -21.58 -19.66
N THR A 44 9.71 -21.65 -19.82
CA THR A 44 8.92 -20.57 -20.44
C THR A 44 8.71 -19.36 -19.52
N GLY A 45 8.72 -19.55 -18.19
CA GLY A 45 8.64 -18.48 -17.17
C GLY A 45 9.98 -17.89 -16.68
N LEU A 46 11.11 -18.53 -17.01
CA LEU A 46 12.47 -18.14 -16.62
C LEU A 46 13.16 -17.22 -17.64
N ALA A 47 12.53 -16.93 -18.77
CA ALA A 47 12.95 -15.81 -19.58
C ALA A 47 12.93 -14.57 -18.69
N LEU A 48 14.12 -14.06 -18.31
CA LEU A 48 14.27 -12.75 -17.72
C LEU A 48 13.44 -11.81 -18.60
N PRO A 49 12.37 -11.19 -18.08
CA PRO A 49 11.58 -10.27 -18.87
C PRO A 49 12.55 -9.21 -19.36
N ARG A 50 12.78 -9.18 -20.68
CA ARG A 50 13.59 -8.17 -21.34
C ARG A 50 12.94 -6.83 -21.06
N GLY A 51 13.42 -6.19 -20.00
CA GLY A 51 13.14 -4.82 -19.61
C GLY A 51 14.47 -4.23 -19.23
N THR A 52 15.14 -3.57 -20.18
CA THR A 52 16.15 -2.55 -19.84
C THR A 52 16.61 -1.79 -21.08
N PRO A 53 16.49 -0.45 -21.08
CA PRO A 53 17.66 0.36 -21.29
C PRO A 53 18.57 0.15 -20.06
N THR A 54 19.65 -0.62 -20.23
CA THR A 54 20.49 -1.16 -19.12
C THR A 54 21.32 -0.11 -18.39
N ARG A 55 21.27 1.16 -18.79
CA ARG A 55 22.03 2.23 -18.16
C ARG A 55 21.15 3.46 -17.98
N PRO A 56 20.67 3.77 -16.77
CA PRO A 56 20.04 5.05 -16.53
C PRO A 56 21.02 6.16 -16.87
N LEU A 57 20.50 7.27 -17.40
CA LEU A 57 21.28 8.49 -17.54
C LEU A 57 21.85 8.90 -16.17
N PRO A 58 23.05 9.51 -16.12
CA PRO A 58 23.68 9.94 -14.87
C PRO A 58 22.94 11.12 -14.22
N GLN A 59 22.04 11.78 -14.95
CA GLN A 59 21.18 12.84 -14.42
C GLN A 59 19.90 12.28 -13.78
N SER A 60 19.33 13.06 -12.86
CA SER A 60 18.00 12.79 -12.32
C SER A 60 16.93 13.03 -13.38
N SER A 61 15.80 12.32 -13.29
CA SER A 61 14.65 12.58 -14.18
C SER A 61 14.07 13.99 -13.94
N GLU A 62 14.18 14.49 -12.71
CA GLU A 62 13.79 15.87 -12.40
C GLU A 62 14.64 16.90 -13.14
N GLU A 63 15.96 16.70 -13.19
CA GLU A 63 16.84 17.59 -13.94
C GLU A 63 16.48 17.59 -15.43
N LEU A 64 16.27 16.41 -16.02
CA LEU A 64 15.88 16.26 -17.42
C LEU A 64 14.56 16.97 -17.72
N ALA A 65 13.53 16.73 -16.91
CA ALA A 65 12.23 17.34 -17.10
C ALA A 65 12.27 18.87 -16.93
N SER A 66 13.16 19.38 -16.06
CA SER A 66 13.34 20.82 -15.85
C SER A 66 14.01 21.55 -17.02
N ARG A 67 14.54 20.85 -18.03
CA ARG A 67 15.08 21.47 -19.26
C ARG A 67 13.99 22.00 -20.17
N SER A 68 12.75 21.51 -20.03
CA SER A 68 11.61 22.07 -20.72
C SER A 68 11.26 23.44 -20.13
N PRO A 69 11.02 24.47 -20.95
CA PRO A 69 10.50 25.75 -20.45
C PRO A 69 9.17 25.56 -19.72
N PHE A 70 8.32 24.63 -20.18
CA PHE A 70 7.00 24.38 -19.58
C PHE A 70 7.05 23.75 -18.18
N SER A 71 8.23 23.31 -17.72
CA SER A 71 8.45 22.85 -16.34
C SER A 71 8.87 23.98 -15.40
N GLN A 72 9.10 25.19 -15.92
CA GLN A 72 9.59 26.35 -15.15
C GLN A 72 8.42 27.27 -14.77
N PRO A 73 8.27 27.66 -13.48
CA PRO A 73 7.22 28.60 -13.07
C PRO A 73 7.24 29.93 -13.84
N ALA A 74 8.42 30.38 -14.26
CA ALA A 74 8.61 31.63 -15.02
C ALA A 74 7.92 31.63 -16.39
N SER A 75 7.55 30.47 -16.93
CA SER A 75 6.82 30.37 -18.21
C SER A 75 5.34 30.74 -18.11
N TYR A 76 4.81 30.94 -16.89
CA TYR A 76 3.39 31.16 -16.62
C TYR A 76 3.17 32.50 -15.90
N PRO A 77 3.16 33.62 -16.63
CA PRO A 77 3.09 34.95 -16.02
C PRO A 77 1.73 35.20 -15.33
N LEU A 78 1.73 35.98 -14.24
CA LEU A 78 0.58 36.11 -13.33
C LEU A 78 -0.52 37.06 -13.82
N ASP A 79 -0.16 37.98 -14.71
CA ASP A 79 -1.06 38.91 -15.39
C ASP A 79 -1.91 38.22 -16.47
N GLN A 80 -1.41 37.12 -17.05
CA GLN A 80 -2.17 36.30 -18.00
C GLN A 80 -3.21 35.45 -17.28
N ARG A 81 -4.45 35.52 -17.76
CA ARG A 81 -5.59 34.75 -17.25
C ARG A 81 -6.36 34.15 -18.43
N PRO A 82 -6.79 32.89 -18.32
CA PRO A 82 -7.61 32.27 -19.35
C PRO A 82 -9.05 32.79 -19.28
N ASP A 83 -9.85 32.51 -20.30
CA ASP A 83 -11.26 32.89 -20.35
C ASP A 83 -12.02 32.33 -19.13
N PRO A 84 -12.58 33.18 -18.25
CA PRO A 84 -13.34 32.74 -17.09
C PRO A 84 -14.68 32.09 -17.47
N ALA A 85 -15.09 32.07 -18.73
CA ALA A 85 -16.21 31.22 -19.19
C ALA A 85 -15.81 29.74 -19.28
N LEU A 86 -14.54 29.46 -19.63
CA LEU A 86 -14.04 28.12 -19.95
C LEU A 86 -13.22 27.48 -18.82
N TYR A 87 -12.60 28.31 -17.98
CA TYR A 87 -11.68 27.87 -16.94
C TYR A 87 -12.13 28.33 -15.54
N ARG A 88 -11.71 27.58 -14.51
CA ARG A 88 -11.93 27.90 -13.09
C ARG A 88 -10.59 27.87 -12.35
N PRO A 89 -10.41 28.67 -11.28
CA PRO A 89 -9.26 28.51 -10.40
C PRO A 89 -9.21 27.08 -9.87
N HIS A 90 -8.04 26.45 -9.88
CA HIS A 90 -7.87 25.09 -9.39
C HIS A 90 -8.05 25.00 -7.87
N ALA A 91 -7.64 26.03 -7.13
CA ALA A 91 -7.91 26.18 -5.70
C ALA A 91 -8.02 27.66 -5.34
N SER A 92 -8.65 27.96 -4.19
CA SER A 92 -8.81 29.35 -3.72
C SER A 92 -7.48 30.03 -3.39
N TRP A 93 -6.54 29.28 -2.82
CA TRP A 93 -5.18 29.75 -2.52
C TRP A 93 -4.18 28.84 -3.19
N ILE A 94 -3.35 29.39 -4.07
CA ILE A 94 -2.19 28.72 -4.68
C ILE A 94 -1.00 29.64 -4.55
N GLY A 95 0.15 29.08 -4.21
CA GLY A 95 1.39 29.83 -4.19
C GLY A 95 2.61 28.94 -4.28
N ARG A 96 3.73 29.55 -4.66
CA ARG A 96 5.03 28.91 -4.76
C ARG A 96 5.82 29.16 -3.49
N LEU A 97 6.25 28.09 -2.84
CA LEU A 97 7.06 28.17 -1.63
C LEU A 97 8.49 28.54 -1.98
N ILE A 98 9.01 29.54 -1.27
CA ILE A 98 10.37 30.03 -1.39
C ILE A 98 11.06 29.80 -0.04
N LEU A 99 12.16 29.04 -0.06
CA LEU A 99 12.94 28.78 1.14
C LEU A 99 13.64 30.08 1.60
N PRO A 100 13.45 30.55 2.85
CA PRO A 100 14.13 31.74 3.33
C PRO A 100 15.63 31.53 3.41
N THR A 101 16.40 32.59 3.21
CA THR A 101 17.85 32.60 3.37
C THR A 101 18.24 32.35 4.83
N VAL A 102 19.46 31.86 5.05
CA VAL A 102 19.97 31.62 6.41
C VAL A 102 19.96 32.92 7.24
N ALA A 103 20.34 34.05 6.64
CA ALA A 103 20.33 35.36 7.31
C ALA A 103 18.92 35.82 7.72
N GLU A 104 17.88 35.50 6.94
CA GLU A 104 16.49 35.77 7.32
C GLU A 104 16.05 34.89 8.50
N THR A 105 16.37 33.59 8.47
CA THR A 105 16.01 32.68 9.57
C THR A 105 16.73 32.99 10.89
N VAL A 106 17.92 33.59 10.84
CA VAL A 106 18.62 34.09 12.05
C VAL A 106 17.92 35.32 12.63
N ARG A 107 17.46 36.24 11.77
CA ARG A 107 16.73 37.46 12.20
C ARG A 107 15.33 37.16 12.72
N THR A 108 14.67 36.16 12.14
CA THR A 108 13.35 35.70 12.58
C THR A 108 13.39 34.18 12.73
N PRO A 109 13.69 33.68 13.94
CA PRO A 109 13.70 32.25 14.22
C PRO A 109 12.30 31.62 14.10
N GLY A 110 12.26 30.32 13.76
CA GLY A 110 11.03 29.53 13.70
C GLY A 110 10.82 28.82 12.35
N ASP A 111 9.77 27.99 12.26
CA ASP A 111 9.37 27.36 11.00
C ASP A 111 8.41 28.27 10.22
N TRP A 112 8.96 28.93 9.22
CA TRP A 112 8.23 29.77 8.28
C TRP A 112 8.91 29.72 6.90
N VAL A 113 8.14 30.03 5.86
CA VAL A 113 8.66 30.17 4.50
C VAL A 113 8.06 31.39 3.83
N TRP A 114 8.67 31.85 2.75
CA TRP A 114 8.05 32.81 1.86
C TRP A 114 7.07 32.07 0.93
N VAL A 115 5.94 32.70 0.60
CA VAL A 115 5.06 32.24 -0.47
C VAL A 115 4.87 33.37 -1.47
N ASP A 116 5.19 33.09 -2.73
CA ASP A 116 4.78 33.93 -3.85
C ASP A 116 3.32 33.55 -4.16
N VAL A 117 2.38 34.44 -3.86
CA VAL A 117 0.94 34.16 -4.01
C VAL A 117 0.57 34.22 -5.49
N GLU A 118 0.09 33.12 -6.03
CA GLU A 118 -0.27 32.98 -7.45
C GLU A 118 -1.78 33.02 -7.67
N GLN A 119 -2.56 32.58 -6.67
CA GLN A 119 -4.02 32.63 -6.64
C GLN A 119 -4.50 32.96 -5.23
N ALA A 120 -5.50 33.82 -5.11
CA ALA A 120 -6.14 34.21 -3.86
C ALA A 120 -7.68 34.24 -4.04
N PRO A 121 -8.47 34.07 -2.95
CA PRO A 121 -9.92 34.14 -3.00
C PRO A 121 -10.40 35.59 -3.21
N ALA A 122 -11.70 35.72 -3.52
CA ALA A 122 -12.35 37.00 -3.67
C ALA A 122 -12.17 37.89 -2.43
N GLY A 123 -11.82 39.16 -2.64
CA GLY A 123 -11.51 40.13 -1.59
C GLY A 123 -10.04 40.13 -1.11
N GLN A 124 -9.19 39.23 -1.62
CA GLN A 124 -7.75 39.18 -1.31
C GLN A 124 -6.86 39.19 -2.57
N GLU A 125 -7.41 39.60 -3.71
CA GLU A 125 -6.73 39.61 -5.01
C GLU A 125 -5.49 40.52 -5.03
N ALA A 126 -5.45 41.54 -4.18
CA ALA A 126 -4.29 42.44 -4.03
C ALA A 126 -3.01 41.71 -3.56
N LEU A 127 -3.14 40.50 -3.01
CA LEU A 127 -2.00 39.67 -2.63
C LEU A 127 -1.41 38.89 -3.81
N ILE A 128 -2.12 38.76 -4.94
CA ILE A 128 -1.61 38.03 -6.11
C ILE A 128 -0.35 38.74 -6.64
N GLY A 129 0.72 37.97 -6.85
CA GLY A 129 2.05 38.46 -7.23
C GLY A 129 2.84 39.10 -6.09
N ARG A 130 2.31 39.12 -4.85
CA ARG A 130 3.06 39.53 -3.67
C ARG A 130 3.77 38.33 -3.05
N ARG A 131 4.95 38.58 -2.49
CA ARG A 131 5.64 37.66 -1.60
C ARG A 131 5.23 37.95 -0.17
N VAL A 132 4.68 36.96 0.53
CA VAL A 132 4.26 37.09 1.92
C VAL A 132 4.80 35.94 2.76
N ARG A 133 4.93 36.16 4.07
CA ARG A 133 5.42 35.13 4.99
C ARG A 133 4.28 34.15 5.29
N LEU A 134 4.57 32.85 5.18
CA LEU A 134 3.67 31.76 5.53
C LEU A 134 4.12 31.10 6.84
N THR A 135 3.22 31.01 7.81
CA THR A 135 3.47 30.38 9.12
C THR A 135 2.34 29.42 9.51
N TRP A 136 2.57 28.61 10.55
CA TRP A 136 1.51 27.82 11.16
C TRP A 136 0.61 28.69 12.05
N ALA A 137 -0.68 28.35 12.12
CA ALA A 137 -1.57 28.93 13.11
C ALA A 137 -1.15 28.52 14.55
N GLU A 138 -1.38 29.40 15.53
CA GLU A 138 -1.02 29.20 16.94
C GLU A 138 -1.93 28.19 17.65
N LEU A 139 -1.87 26.93 17.23
CA LEU A 139 -2.62 25.83 17.82
C LEU A 139 -1.66 24.85 18.51
N PRO A 140 -1.96 24.36 19.74
CA PRO A 140 -1.09 23.44 20.47
C PRO A 140 -0.63 22.23 19.65
N ARG A 141 -1.55 21.61 18.89
CA ARG A 141 -1.25 20.46 18.02
C ARG A 141 -0.26 20.77 16.88
N LEU A 142 -0.29 22.01 16.34
CA LEU A 142 0.61 22.42 15.26
C LEU A 142 1.98 22.79 15.78
N ARG A 143 2.04 23.45 16.96
CA ARG A 143 3.30 23.67 17.67
C ARG A 143 4.00 22.33 17.97
N ASN A 144 3.26 21.36 18.48
CA ASN A 144 3.82 20.02 18.71
C ASN A 144 4.34 19.36 17.43
N LEU A 145 3.59 19.46 16.33
CA LEU A 145 4.05 18.95 15.03
C LEU A 145 5.38 19.58 14.63
N VAL A 146 5.50 20.91 14.72
CA VAL A 146 6.72 21.65 14.36
C VAL A 146 7.87 21.26 15.27
N ASP A 147 7.65 21.27 16.59
CA ASP A 147 8.68 20.94 17.58
C ASP A 147 9.18 19.49 17.45
N THR A 148 8.29 18.54 17.12
CA THR A 148 8.63 17.12 17.00
C THR A 148 9.60 16.84 15.85
N VAL A 149 9.47 17.57 14.73
CA VAL A 149 10.20 17.24 13.48
C VAL A 149 11.25 18.28 13.10
N THR A 150 11.31 19.40 13.81
CA THR A 150 12.35 20.41 13.58
C THR A 150 13.71 19.84 13.94
N THR A 151 14.59 19.76 12.95
CA THR A 151 15.91 19.12 13.12
C THR A 151 17.00 19.90 12.38
N PRO A 152 18.25 19.91 12.87
CA PRO A 152 19.38 20.34 12.06
C PRO A 152 19.55 19.41 10.86
N VAL A 153 19.87 19.97 9.69
CA VAL A 153 20.13 19.20 8.47
C VAL A 153 21.59 19.36 8.07
N ARG A 154 22.30 18.23 7.94
CA ARG A 154 23.67 18.15 7.42
C ARG A 154 23.79 16.92 6.52
N LEU A 155 24.16 17.13 5.26
CA LEU A 155 24.23 16.04 4.28
C LEU A 155 25.35 15.06 4.61
N GLY A 156 24.93 13.87 5.06
CA GLY A 156 25.81 12.75 5.38
C GLY A 156 26.31 12.00 4.14
N GLN A 157 27.10 10.95 4.38
CA GLN A 157 27.61 10.08 3.32
C GLN A 157 26.48 9.44 2.49
N ALA A 158 25.42 8.94 3.12
CA ALA A 158 24.28 8.35 2.44
C ALA A 158 23.59 9.33 1.48
N ALA A 159 23.49 10.62 1.85
CA ALA A 159 22.91 11.64 0.98
C ALA A 159 23.81 11.90 -0.24
N ARG A 160 25.14 11.91 -0.06
CA ARG A 160 26.09 12.04 -1.17
C ARG A 160 26.04 10.83 -2.11
N GLU A 161 25.93 9.62 -1.57
CA GLU A 161 25.77 8.40 -2.35
C GLU A 161 24.45 8.40 -3.14
N ALA A 162 23.35 8.83 -2.51
CA ALA A 162 22.07 8.99 -3.18
C ALA A 162 22.12 10.04 -4.30
N ALA A 163 22.76 11.19 -4.06
CA ALA A 163 22.98 12.21 -5.06
C ALA A 163 23.85 11.70 -6.23
N ALA A 164 24.91 10.94 -5.93
CA ALA A 164 25.75 10.29 -6.94
C ALA A 164 24.98 9.23 -7.76
N ALA A 165 23.96 8.60 -7.17
CA ALA A 165 23.00 7.75 -7.86
C ALA A 165 21.90 8.53 -8.61
N ALA A 166 22.02 9.87 -8.68
CA ALA A 166 21.09 10.81 -9.29
C ALA A 166 19.69 10.86 -8.66
N ASN A 167 19.58 10.57 -7.36
CA ASN A 167 18.40 10.92 -6.59
C ASN A 167 18.41 12.41 -6.23
N VAL A 168 17.23 13.01 -6.18
CA VAL A 168 17.07 14.39 -5.71
C VAL A 168 17.19 14.42 -4.20
N VAL A 169 18.20 15.13 -3.70
CA VAL A 169 18.44 15.38 -2.27
C VAL A 169 18.24 16.87 -1.95
N PRO A 170 17.85 17.24 -0.72
CA PRO A 170 17.53 18.61 -0.33
C PRO A 170 18.80 19.43 -0.03
N SER A 171 19.65 19.62 -1.04
CA SER A 171 20.96 20.31 -0.90
C SER A 171 20.86 21.73 -0.33
N ARG A 172 19.73 22.40 -0.56
CA ARG A 172 19.45 23.76 -0.06
C ARG A 172 19.22 23.83 1.46
N LEU A 173 19.00 22.68 2.09
CA LEU A 173 18.83 22.55 3.53
C LEU A 173 20.15 22.24 4.24
N ASP A 174 21.22 21.95 3.51
CA ASP A 174 22.51 21.57 4.11
C ASP A 174 23.09 22.69 5.00
N GLY A 175 23.55 22.31 6.18
CA GLY A 175 24.13 23.22 7.17
C GLY A 175 23.13 24.01 8.01
N ARG A 176 21.82 23.90 7.77
CA ARG A 176 20.80 24.60 8.57
C ARG A 176 20.62 23.95 9.94
N LEU A 177 20.46 24.76 10.98
CA LEU A 177 20.41 24.30 12.37
C LEU A 177 19.01 23.93 12.87
N ALA A 178 17.96 24.48 12.26
CA ALA A 178 16.57 24.24 12.64
C ALA A 178 15.68 24.27 11.41
N VAL A 179 15.46 23.09 10.81
CA VAL A 179 14.59 22.93 9.64
C VAL A 179 13.28 22.28 10.08
N GLY A 180 12.20 23.05 10.06
CA GLY A 180 10.86 22.58 10.34
C GLY A 180 10.11 22.04 9.12
N PRO A 181 8.84 21.65 9.27
CA PRO A 181 8.05 21.06 8.20
C PRO A 181 7.86 21.98 6.97
N LEU A 182 7.61 23.28 7.15
CA LEU A 182 7.48 24.21 6.01
C LEU A 182 8.80 24.40 5.28
N GLN A 183 9.89 24.67 6.03
CA GLN A 183 11.21 24.82 5.43
C GLN A 183 11.67 23.54 4.71
N SER A 184 11.42 22.36 5.29
CA SER A 184 11.77 21.09 4.65
C SER A 184 10.98 20.85 3.36
N LEU A 185 9.73 21.31 3.27
CA LEU A 185 8.93 21.22 2.05
C LEU A 185 9.44 22.17 0.95
N ALA A 186 9.69 23.43 1.30
CA ALA A 186 10.20 24.44 0.36
C ALA A 186 11.62 24.11 -0.15
N GLY A 187 12.48 23.55 0.70
CA GLY A 187 13.86 23.19 0.37
C GLY A 187 14.06 21.76 -0.14
N ALA A 188 12.99 20.99 -0.35
CA ALA A 188 13.08 19.58 -0.74
C ALA A 188 13.69 19.36 -2.13
N ARG A 189 13.53 20.33 -3.04
CA ARG A 189 14.02 20.29 -4.41
C ARG A 189 15.19 21.27 -4.62
N PRO A 190 15.98 21.11 -5.69
CA PRO A 190 17.14 21.97 -5.96
C PRO A 190 16.78 23.42 -6.30
N ARG A 191 15.51 23.72 -6.60
CA ARG A 191 15.01 25.06 -6.95
C ARG A 191 13.73 25.38 -6.18
N ASP A 192 13.37 26.66 -6.13
CA ASP A 192 12.07 27.12 -5.61
C ASP A 192 10.97 26.91 -6.65
N ASP A 193 10.55 25.66 -6.83
CA ASP A 193 9.50 25.25 -7.77
C ASP A 193 8.36 24.46 -7.08
N MET A 194 8.30 24.54 -5.75
CA MET A 194 7.30 23.87 -4.95
C MET A 194 5.99 24.68 -4.92
N THR A 195 5.06 24.35 -5.82
CA THR A 195 3.71 24.94 -5.84
C THR A 195 2.78 24.16 -4.91
N VAL A 196 2.08 24.90 -4.05
CA VAL A 196 1.13 24.34 -3.08
C VAL A 196 -0.19 25.07 -3.12
N ARG A 197 -1.27 24.37 -2.84
CA ARG A 197 -2.52 24.97 -2.40
C ARG A 197 -2.58 24.99 -0.88
N LEU A 198 -3.14 26.07 -0.34
CA LEU A 198 -3.20 26.32 1.10
C LEU A 198 -4.63 26.19 1.62
N GLU A 199 -4.79 25.59 2.79
CA GLU A 199 -6.09 25.36 3.43
C GLU A 199 -6.16 25.92 4.85
N GLY A 200 -7.36 26.35 5.25
CA GLY A 200 -7.56 26.97 6.57
C GLY A 200 -6.70 28.22 6.75
N VAL A 201 -6.58 29.02 5.69
CA VAL A 201 -5.77 30.23 5.63
C VAL A 201 -6.44 31.36 6.40
N SER A 202 -5.69 32.05 7.25
CA SER A 202 -6.05 33.36 7.80
C SER A 202 -4.94 34.36 7.51
N SER A 203 -5.29 35.57 7.08
CA SER A 203 -4.34 36.67 6.90
C SER A 203 -4.26 37.52 8.17
N ASP A 204 -3.07 37.94 8.56
CA ASP A 204 -2.82 38.75 9.75
C ASP A 204 -1.95 39.98 9.48
N GLY A 205 -2.14 40.67 8.35
CA GLY A 205 -1.41 41.91 7.98
C GLY A 205 0.08 41.71 7.65
N ASP A 206 0.78 40.88 8.42
CA ASP A 206 2.20 40.54 8.33
C ASP A 206 2.46 39.21 7.59
N GLY A 207 1.41 38.52 7.14
CA GLY A 207 1.53 37.26 6.42
C GLY A 207 0.24 36.44 6.29
N LEU A 208 0.43 35.15 5.99
CA LEU A 208 -0.59 34.12 5.94
C LEU A 208 -0.29 33.06 6.99
N ARG A 209 -1.34 32.59 7.69
CA ARG A 209 -1.27 31.47 8.63
C ARG A 209 -2.14 30.33 8.15
N ILE A 210 -1.64 29.09 8.29
CA ILE A 210 -2.37 27.88 7.89
C ILE A 210 -2.70 26.98 9.08
N ARG A 211 -3.87 26.35 9.03
CA ARG A 211 -4.33 25.39 10.04
C ARG A 211 -4.14 23.92 9.62
N ARG A 212 -3.75 23.69 8.38
CA ARG A 212 -3.54 22.38 7.76
C ARG A 212 -2.23 22.36 6.99
N PRO A 213 -1.57 21.20 6.85
CA PRO A 213 -0.37 21.08 6.01
C PRO A 213 -0.62 21.56 4.59
N PRO A 214 0.35 22.25 3.94
CA PRO A 214 0.26 22.57 2.52
C PRO A 214 0.07 21.31 1.67
N VAL A 215 -0.74 21.42 0.61
CA VAL A 215 -0.95 20.33 -0.34
C VAL A 215 -0.23 20.69 -1.65
N GLN A 216 0.75 19.89 -2.06
CA GLN A 216 1.44 20.08 -3.33
C GLN A 216 0.42 19.94 -4.47
N THR A 217 0.48 20.86 -5.44
CA THR A 217 -0.51 20.98 -6.51
C THR A 217 0.18 21.41 -7.81
N THR A 218 -0.51 21.28 -8.95
CA THR A 218 -0.02 21.66 -10.27
C THR A 218 -1.12 22.37 -11.07
N GLY A 219 -0.75 23.46 -11.74
CA GLY A 219 -1.68 24.29 -12.50
C GLY A 219 -2.48 25.27 -11.64
N ARG A 220 -2.54 26.54 -12.07
CA ARG A 220 -3.32 27.61 -11.41
C ARG A 220 -4.81 27.53 -11.75
N TRP A 221 -5.11 27.04 -12.95
CA TRP A 221 -6.43 26.97 -13.54
C TRP A 221 -6.76 25.55 -13.95
N MET A 222 -8.05 25.22 -13.94
CA MET A 222 -8.58 23.96 -14.44
C MET A 222 -9.66 24.19 -15.49
N GLY A 223 -9.69 23.32 -16.50
CA GLY A 223 -10.72 23.27 -17.55
C GLY A 223 -11.18 21.82 -17.77
N LEU A 224 -12.31 21.64 -18.47
CA LEU A 224 -12.87 20.32 -18.77
C LEU A 224 -13.12 20.20 -20.26
N VAL A 225 -12.37 19.32 -20.92
CA VAL A 225 -12.30 19.28 -22.40
C VAL A 225 -12.31 17.87 -22.96
N THR A 226 -12.63 17.76 -24.25
CA THR A 226 -12.23 16.61 -25.09
C THR A 226 -11.16 17.05 -26.06
N VAL A 227 -10.23 16.14 -26.38
CA VAL A 227 -9.14 16.41 -27.32
C VAL A 227 -9.57 15.99 -28.71
N LEU A 228 -9.64 16.93 -29.64
CA LEU A 228 -10.09 16.70 -31.02
C LEU A 228 -8.97 16.19 -31.93
N GLY A 229 -7.73 16.63 -31.67
CA GLY A 229 -6.55 16.26 -32.45
C GLY A 229 -5.46 17.32 -32.39
N ALA A 230 -4.34 17.05 -33.06
CA ALA A 230 -3.26 18.03 -33.19
C ALA A 230 -3.74 19.26 -34.01
N ALA A 231 -3.24 20.44 -33.66
CA ALA A 231 -3.52 21.68 -34.39
C ALA A 231 -2.54 21.80 -35.58
N GLU A 232 -2.65 20.89 -36.56
CA GLU A 232 -1.70 20.75 -37.69
C GLU A 232 -1.46 22.05 -38.46
N ALA A 233 -2.49 22.89 -38.60
CA ALA A 233 -2.42 24.18 -39.27
C ALA A 233 -1.45 25.19 -38.61
N SER A 234 -1.02 24.94 -37.37
CA SER A 234 -0.08 25.79 -36.64
C SER A 234 1.39 25.47 -36.92
N GLY A 235 1.71 24.26 -37.44
CA GLY A 235 3.08 23.78 -37.56
C GLY A 235 3.78 23.47 -36.23
N GLU A 236 3.13 23.68 -35.07
CA GLU A 236 3.67 23.37 -33.75
C GLU A 236 3.18 22.01 -33.24
N PRO A 237 4.06 21.01 -33.03
CA PRO A 237 3.66 19.65 -32.66
C PRO A 237 3.08 19.50 -31.26
N GLN A 238 3.05 20.58 -30.46
CA GLN A 238 2.57 20.59 -29.08
C GLN A 238 1.21 21.29 -28.93
N LEU A 239 0.65 21.83 -30.02
CA LEU A 239 -0.65 22.48 -30.02
C LEU A 239 -1.76 21.49 -30.39
N TRP A 240 -2.84 21.54 -29.64
CA TRP A 240 -3.97 20.63 -29.72
C TRP A 240 -5.27 21.40 -29.80
N ARG A 241 -6.17 20.97 -30.68
CA ARG A 241 -7.54 21.45 -30.70
C ARG A 241 -8.34 20.68 -29.66
N VAL A 242 -9.07 21.42 -28.82
CA VAL A 242 -9.94 20.86 -27.79
C VAL A 242 -11.33 21.44 -27.89
N ARG A 243 -12.31 20.73 -27.34
CA ARG A 243 -13.67 21.24 -27.17
C ARG A 243 -14.04 21.26 -25.71
N HIS A 244 -14.49 22.41 -25.22
CA HIS A 244 -14.87 22.62 -23.84
C HIS A 244 -16.23 22.00 -23.50
N TYR A 245 -16.37 21.61 -22.24
CA TYR A 245 -17.63 21.19 -21.66
C TYR A 245 -18.57 22.39 -21.46
N ASP A 246 -19.82 22.24 -21.87
CA ASP A 246 -20.90 23.19 -21.60
C ASP A 246 -21.79 22.62 -20.50
N ALA A 247 -21.78 23.28 -19.34
CA ALA A 247 -22.56 22.86 -18.18
C ALA A 247 -24.08 22.98 -18.39
N GLY A 248 -24.54 23.96 -19.20
CA GLY A 248 -25.96 24.14 -19.48
C GLY A 248 -26.51 23.11 -20.46
N ARG A 249 -25.65 22.57 -21.34
CA ARG A 249 -26.01 21.52 -22.31
C ARG A 249 -25.57 20.12 -21.90
N HIS A 250 -24.90 19.98 -20.76
CA HIS A 250 -24.38 18.71 -20.23
C HIS A 250 -23.55 17.91 -21.24
N GLY A 251 -22.61 18.55 -21.93
CA GLY A 251 -21.80 17.87 -22.94
C GLY A 251 -20.64 18.68 -23.50
N PHE A 252 -19.78 18.03 -24.28
CA PHE A 252 -18.68 18.68 -25.00
C PHE A 252 -19.18 19.32 -26.30
N VAL A 253 -19.98 20.36 -26.13
CA VAL A 253 -20.57 21.19 -27.20
C VAL A 253 -20.26 22.67 -27.02
N GLY A 254 -19.35 22.99 -26.08
CA GLY A 254 -18.83 24.34 -25.89
C GLY A 254 -17.87 24.75 -27.02
N PRO A 255 -17.25 25.94 -26.89
CA PRO A 255 -16.35 26.44 -27.91
C PRO A 255 -15.12 25.54 -28.08
N GLU A 256 -14.58 25.56 -29.30
CA GLU A 256 -13.27 24.98 -29.58
C GLU A 256 -12.16 25.97 -29.23
N GLU A 257 -11.05 25.46 -28.71
CA GLU A 257 -9.86 26.24 -28.40
C GLU A 257 -8.62 25.47 -28.86
N THR A 258 -7.57 26.20 -29.23
CA THR A 258 -6.23 25.63 -29.41
C THR A 258 -5.44 25.83 -28.12
N ILE A 259 -5.08 24.74 -27.47
CA ILE A 259 -4.27 24.73 -26.24
C ILE A 259 -2.94 24.02 -26.48
N ARG A 260 -2.00 24.15 -25.53
CA ARG A 260 -0.73 23.43 -25.57
C ARG A 260 -0.74 22.26 -24.58
N ILE A 261 -0.45 21.06 -25.06
CA ILE A 261 -0.18 19.89 -24.21
C ILE A 261 1.25 19.44 -24.51
N PRO A 262 2.24 19.93 -23.73
CA PRO A 262 3.63 19.72 -24.04
C PRO A 262 4.04 18.26 -23.81
N ARG A 263 4.84 17.72 -24.72
CA ARG A 263 5.54 16.45 -24.50
C ARG A 263 6.85 16.76 -23.78
N LEU A 264 6.92 16.48 -22.48
CA LEU A 264 8.10 16.76 -21.68
C LEU A 264 9.24 15.77 -22.00
N PRO A 265 10.50 16.15 -21.72
CA PRO A 265 11.65 15.26 -21.90
C PRO A 265 11.43 13.91 -21.22
N PRO A 266 11.86 12.79 -21.85
CA PRO A 266 11.82 11.49 -21.21
C PRO A 266 12.60 11.45 -19.90
N ASP A 267 12.22 10.51 -19.04
CA ASP A 267 12.92 10.25 -17.79
C ASP A 267 14.32 9.69 -18.02
N ARG A 268 15.05 9.42 -16.93
CA ARG A 268 16.43 8.92 -17.03
C ARG A 268 16.55 7.52 -17.63
N PHE A 269 15.43 6.83 -17.82
CA PHE A 269 15.32 5.53 -18.46
C PHE A 269 14.75 5.65 -19.89
N GLY A 270 14.56 6.86 -20.41
CA GLY A 270 14.03 7.08 -21.76
C GLY A 270 12.51 7.01 -21.88
N ARG A 271 11.77 7.00 -20.76
CA ARG A 271 10.30 6.86 -20.74
C ARG A 271 9.61 8.22 -20.68
N VAL A 272 8.57 8.41 -21.48
CA VAL A 272 7.71 9.60 -21.38
C VAL A 272 6.68 9.36 -20.28
N MET A 273 6.58 10.30 -19.32
CA MET A 273 5.70 10.15 -18.15
C MET A 273 4.21 10.08 -18.53
N LEU A 274 3.79 10.93 -19.46
CA LEU A 274 2.46 10.92 -20.06
C LEU A 274 2.58 11.42 -21.51
N ASP A 275 2.26 10.56 -22.47
CA ASP A 275 2.33 10.92 -23.90
C ASP A 275 0.97 11.42 -24.40
N PRO A 276 0.85 12.71 -24.81
CA PRO A 276 -0.41 13.28 -25.25
C PRO A 276 -0.92 12.71 -26.58
N ALA A 277 -0.07 12.05 -27.37
CA ALA A 277 -0.47 11.48 -28.66
C ALA A 277 -1.58 10.43 -28.56
N GLY A 278 -1.71 9.76 -27.41
CA GLY A 278 -2.79 8.80 -27.16
C GLY A 278 -4.11 9.41 -26.70
N LEU A 279 -4.18 10.71 -26.44
CA LEU A 279 -5.39 11.33 -25.88
C LEU A 279 -6.59 11.28 -26.85
N PRO A 280 -6.47 11.62 -28.16
CA PRO A 280 -7.62 11.65 -29.05
C PRO A 280 -8.26 10.27 -29.25
N SER A 281 -7.44 9.21 -29.33
CA SER A 281 -7.88 7.83 -29.56
C SER A 281 -8.21 7.07 -28.28
N SER A 282 -7.96 7.65 -27.11
CA SER A 282 -8.29 7.01 -25.83
C SER A 282 -9.80 6.86 -25.68
N PRO A 283 -10.30 5.68 -25.23
CA PRO A 283 -11.73 5.52 -24.93
C PRO A 283 -12.21 6.47 -23.83
N LEU A 284 -11.29 6.97 -22.99
CA LEU A 284 -11.59 7.93 -21.93
C LEU A 284 -11.87 9.33 -22.46
N ASN A 285 -11.49 9.63 -23.71
CA ASN A 285 -11.70 10.94 -24.32
C ASN A 285 -13.19 11.26 -24.54
N ALA A 286 -14.07 10.26 -24.64
CA ALA A 286 -15.51 10.51 -24.77
C ALA A 286 -16.12 11.16 -23.52
N GLU A 287 -15.64 10.77 -22.34
CA GLU A 287 -16.01 11.37 -21.03
C GLU A 287 -15.20 12.64 -20.73
N GLY A 288 -14.10 12.83 -21.47
CA GLY A 288 -13.23 13.99 -21.42
C GLY A 288 -12.22 14.01 -20.28
N TRP A 289 -11.42 15.05 -20.30
CA TRP A 289 -10.25 15.25 -19.48
C TRP A 289 -10.36 16.58 -18.74
N ARG A 290 -10.17 16.52 -17.42
CA ARG A 290 -9.85 17.71 -16.65
C ARG A 290 -8.37 18.05 -16.87
N ILE A 291 -8.14 19.26 -17.34
CA ILE A 291 -6.80 19.80 -17.61
C ILE A 291 -6.45 20.80 -16.52
N PHE A 292 -5.22 20.75 -16.02
CA PHE A 292 -4.71 21.71 -15.04
C PHE A 292 -3.50 22.41 -15.65
N GLY A 293 -3.45 23.74 -15.58
CA GLY A 293 -2.39 24.51 -16.22
C GLY A 293 -2.53 26.01 -16.02
N ALA A 294 -1.89 26.77 -16.90
CA ALA A 294 -2.03 28.21 -16.98
C ALA A 294 -1.65 28.71 -18.38
N PRO A 295 -2.12 29.91 -18.78
CA PRO A 295 -1.60 30.57 -19.98
C PRO A 295 -0.08 30.79 -19.87
N ALA A 296 0.63 30.49 -20.97
CA ALA A 296 2.03 30.85 -21.10
C ALA A 296 2.18 32.32 -21.56
N ALA A 297 3.41 32.79 -21.72
CA ALA A 297 3.69 34.18 -22.13
C ALA A 297 3.10 34.56 -23.52
N ASP A 298 2.86 33.58 -24.38
CA ASP A 298 2.18 33.74 -25.68
C ASP A 298 0.65 33.77 -25.57
N GLY A 299 0.10 33.69 -24.35
CA GLY A 299 -1.33 33.65 -24.08
C GLY A 299 -1.99 32.29 -24.27
N VAL A 300 -1.27 31.28 -24.79
CA VAL A 300 -1.84 29.95 -25.03
C VAL A 300 -1.93 29.16 -23.72
N PHE A 301 -3.11 28.63 -23.41
CA PHE A 301 -3.29 27.76 -22.25
C PHE A 301 -2.40 26.53 -22.35
N THR A 302 -1.47 26.38 -21.41
CA THR A 302 -0.50 25.27 -21.42
C THR A 302 -0.80 24.32 -20.26
N VAL A 303 -1.09 23.07 -20.62
CA VAL A 303 -1.42 21.99 -19.69
C VAL A 303 -0.17 21.51 -18.97
N GLN A 304 -0.29 21.32 -17.66
CA GLN A 304 0.76 20.83 -16.77
C GLN A 304 0.39 19.49 -16.10
N ALA A 305 -0.92 19.20 -15.98
CA ALA A 305 -1.43 17.92 -15.49
C ALA A 305 -2.79 17.56 -16.12
N LEU A 306 -3.11 16.26 -16.11
CA LEU A 306 -4.35 15.70 -16.67
C LEU A 306 -5.04 14.74 -15.70
N GLN A 307 -6.37 14.72 -15.73
CA GLN A 307 -7.20 13.75 -15.01
C GLN A 307 -8.36 13.31 -15.91
N PRO A 308 -8.55 11.99 -16.14
CA PRO A 308 -9.74 11.52 -16.86
C PRO A 308 -10.99 11.79 -16.00
N ARG A 309 -12.01 12.44 -16.56
CA ARG A 309 -13.26 12.74 -15.84
C ARG A 309 -13.93 11.47 -15.33
N ALA A 310 -13.89 10.39 -16.13
CA ALA A 310 -14.48 9.10 -15.79
C ALA A 310 -14.01 8.54 -14.43
N LEU A 311 -12.79 8.86 -13.98
CA LEU A 311 -12.24 8.37 -12.71
C LEU A 311 -12.98 8.90 -11.48
N THR A 312 -13.44 10.15 -11.54
CA THR A 312 -13.95 10.89 -10.38
C THR A 312 -15.47 10.95 -10.34
N ARG A 313 -16.16 10.40 -11.34
CA ARG A 313 -17.63 10.35 -11.36
C ARG A 313 -18.16 9.45 -10.25
N LEU A 314 -19.27 9.84 -9.63
CA LEU A 314 -19.92 9.06 -8.58
C LEU A 314 -20.76 7.89 -9.13
N ASN A 315 -20.24 7.15 -10.10
CA ASN A 315 -20.93 6.03 -10.72
C ASN A 315 -19.95 4.88 -10.97
N PRO A 316 -19.93 3.84 -10.10
CA PRO A 316 -19.01 2.72 -10.28
C PRO A 316 -19.39 1.86 -11.48
N ASP A 317 -18.41 1.38 -12.24
CA ASP A 317 -18.64 0.52 -13.42
C ASP A 317 -19.22 -0.84 -13.03
N ARG A 318 -18.83 -1.34 -11.84
CA ARG A 318 -19.28 -2.63 -11.30
C ARG A 318 -19.64 -2.51 -9.82
N VAL A 319 -20.72 -3.19 -9.42
CA VAL A 319 -21.11 -3.32 -8.00
C VAL A 319 -21.07 -4.79 -7.61
N VAL A 320 -20.22 -5.13 -6.64
CA VAL A 320 -20.10 -6.49 -6.08
C VAL A 320 -20.73 -6.49 -4.69
N ARG A 321 -21.74 -7.35 -4.51
CA ARG A 321 -22.47 -7.47 -3.24
C ARG A 321 -22.08 -8.74 -2.50
N GLY A 322 -22.00 -8.62 -1.18
CA GLY A 322 -21.69 -9.71 -0.25
C GLY A 322 -20.21 -9.75 0.12
N THR A 323 -19.93 -10.04 1.39
CA THR A 323 -18.56 -9.97 1.94
C THR A 323 -17.64 -10.95 1.23
N ALA A 324 -18.08 -12.19 1.00
CA ALA A 324 -17.28 -13.21 0.32
C ALA A 324 -16.94 -12.83 -1.13
N ALA A 325 -17.91 -12.30 -1.88
CA ALA A 325 -17.68 -11.85 -3.26
C ALA A 325 -16.74 -10.64 -3.30
N GLY A 326 -16.89 -9.69 -2.37
CA GLY A 326 -15.99 -8.55 -2.26
C GLY A 326 -14.55 -8.94 -1.91
N LEU A 327 -14.35 -9.94 -1.05
CA LEU A 327 -13.00 -10.49 -0.79
C LEU A 327 -12.40 -11.14 -2.04
N GLY A 328 -13.21 -11.84 -2.84
CA GLY A 328 -12.80 -12.34 -4.14
C GLY A 328 -12.34 -11.23 -5.08
N ALA A 329 -13.08 -10.12 -5.12
CA ALA A 329 -12.74 -8.96 -5.95
C ALA A 329 -11.41 -8.30 -5.53
N ILE A 330 -11.15 -8.18 -4.21
CA ILE A 330 -9.90 -7.63 -3.68
C ILE A 330 -8.70 -8.52 -4.04
N ASN A 331 -8.80 -9.81 -3.75
CA ASN A 331 -7.66 -10.73 -3.80
C ASN A 331 -7.35 -11.23 -5.21
N ARG A 332 -8.37 -11.37 -6.08
CA ARG A 332 -8.22 -11.96 -7.42
C ARG A 332 -8.48 -10.95 -8.52
N ASP A 333 -9.66 -10.33 -8.54
CA ASP A 333 -10.09 -9.53 -9.70
C ASP A 333 -9.24 -8.26 -9.86
N ASN A 334 -8.91 -7.57 -8.76
CA ASN A 334 -8.31 -6.23 -8.78
C ASN A 334 -7.01 -6.12 -9.60
N TRP A 335 -6.25 -7.20 -9.65
CA TRP A 335 -4.95 -7.28 -10.33
C TRP A 335 -4.83 -8.50 -11.24
N SER A 336 -5.98 -9.02 -11.71
CA SER A 336 -6.06 -10.04 -12.74
C SER A 336 -5.45 -9.55 -14.07
N ALA A 337 -5.18 -10.49 -14.99
CA ALA A 337 -4.66 -10.13 -16.31
C ALA A 337 -5.67 -9.26 -17.10
N GLU A 338 -6.97 -9.57 -16.95
CA GLU A 338 -8.08 -8.81 -17.52
C GLU A 338 -8.12 -7.37 -16.97
N ALA A 339 -7.80 -7.21 -15.68
CA ALA A 339 -7.72 -5.91 -15.01
C ALA A 339 -6.48 -5.09 -15.38
N LEU A 340 -5.47 -5.67 -16.05
CA LEU A 340 -4.18 -5.05 -16.38
C LEU A 340 -4.06 -4.68 -17.86
N GLN A 341 -5.11 -4.11 -18.44
CA GLN A 341 -5.09 -3.64 -19.82
C GLN A 341 -4.53 -2.21 -19.88
N ARG A 342 -3.46 -1.99 -20.65
CA ARG A 342 -2.89 -0.63 -20.87
C ARG A 342 -3.96 0.30 -21.47
N GLY A 343 -3.98 1.55 -21.03
CA GLY A 343 -4.96 2.56 -21.47
C GLY A 343 -6.36 2.40 -20.85
N SER A 344 -6.57 1.41 -19.98
CA SER A 344 -7.86 1.19 -19.33
C SER A 344 -8.01 1.94 -18.00
N LEU A 345 -9.26 2.21 -17.67
CA LEU A 345 -9.73 2.72 -16.39
C LEU A 345 -11.02 1.99 -16.05
N TRP A 346 -11.20 1.62 -14.79
CA TRP A 346 -12.44 1.06 -14.29
C TRP A 346 -12.54 1.25 -12.79
N SER A 347 -13.74 1.08 -12.26
CA SER A 347 -14.03 1.24 -10.85
C SER A 347 -15.02 0.18 -10.36
N THR A 348 -14.86 -0.27 -9.12
CA THR A 348 -15.72 -1.30 -8.53
C THR A 348 -16.11 -0.92 -7.11
N ALA A 349 -17.41 -0.86 -6.86
CA ALA A 349 -17.96 -0.71 -5.51
C ALA A 349 -18.18 -2.09 -4.88
N LEU A 350 -17.67 -2.30 -3.67
CA LEU A 350 -17.86 -3.50 -2.86
C LEU A 350 -18.82 -3.18 -1.72
N VAL A 351 -19.97 -3.86 -1.68
CA VAL A 351 -20.99 -3.67 -0.66
C VAL A 351 -21.06 -4.93 0.21
N PRO A 352 -20.67 -4.86 1.51
CA PRO A 352 -20.67 -6.01 2.40
C PRO A 352 -22.09 -6.46 2.77
N ASP A 353 -22.21 -7.63 3.39
CA ASP A 353 -23.49 -8.17 3.86
C ASP A 353 -24.14 -7.22 4.88
N GLY A 354 -25.45 -6.95 4.73
CA GLY A 354 -26.17 -5.98 5.54
C GLY A 354 -25.88 -4.50 5.21
N GLY A 355 -25.04 -4.22 4.21
CA GLY A 355 -24.78 -2.87 3.71
C GLY A 355 -25.88 -2.36 2.77
N ALA A 356 -26.51 -1.23 3.12
CA ALA A 356 -27.69 -0.73 2.40
C ALA A 356 -27.41 0.05 1.10
N GLY A 357 -26.15 0.42 0.78
CA GLY A 357 -25.91 1.32 -0.37
C GLY A 357 -24.47 1.41 -0.88
N LEU A 358 -24.31 2.14 -1.99
CA LEU A 358 -23.03 2.47 -2.59
C LEU A 358 -22.19 3.38 -1.67
N PRO A 359 -20.85 3.27 -1.69
CA PRO A 359 -19.98 4.22 -1.02
C PRO A 359 -20.08 5.61 -1.68
N LEU A 360 -19.97 6.68 -0.88
CA LEU A 360 -19.75 8.06 -1.34
C LEU A 360 -20.79 8.60 -2.37
N THR A 361 -21.98 8.95 -1.91
CA THR A 361 -23.10 9.42 -2.77
C THR A 361 -23.47 10.89 -2.59
N ARG A 362 -22.96 11.57 -1.56
CA ARG A 362 -23.36 12.94 -1.22
C ARG A 362 -22.16 13.87 -1.07
N VAL A 363 -22.32 15.11 -1.55
CA VAL A 363 -21.33 16.18 -1.36
C VAL A 363 -21.02 16.37 0.13
N GLY A 364 -19.74 16.56 0.44
CA GLY A 364 -19.20 16.65 1.80
C GLY A 364 -18.88 15.31 2.45
N GLN A 365 -19.23 14.17 1.83
CA GLN A 365 -18.77 12.87 2.31
C GLN A 365 -17.28 12.71 2.04
N ARG A 366 -16.55 12.21 3.05
CA ARG A 366 -15.10 11.95 2.99
C ARG A 366 -14.82 10.46 3.13
N ALA A 367 -13.70 10.04 2.56
CA ALA A 367 -13.18 8.68 2.67
C ALA A 367 -11.69 8.70 2.92
N LEU A 368 -11.22 7.66 3.62
CA LEU A 368 -9.82 7.27 3.59
C LEU A 368 -9.50 6.74 2.20
N LEU A 369 -8.41 7.23 1.63
CA LEU A 369 -7.82 6.67 0.42
C LEU A 369 -6.67 5.76 0.83
N VAL A 370 -6.64 4.54 0.33
CA VAL A 370 -5.51 3.60 0.44
C VAL A 370 -4.95 3.39 -0.95
N HIS A 371 -3.78 3.96 -1.19
CA HIS A 371 -3.13 3.99 -2.50
C HIS A 371 -2.19 2.80 -2.65
N LEU A 372 -2.24 2.16 -3.81
CA LEU A 372 -1.26 1.18 -4.24
C LEU A 372 -0.96 1.36 -5.72
N PHE A 373 0.32 1.39 -6.10
CA PHE A 373 0.71 1.26 -7.50
C PHE A 373 1.59 0.05 -7.77
N GLY A 374 1.57 -0.40 -9.03
CA GLY A 374 2.38 -1.50 -9.55
C GLY A 374 3.65 -1.08 -10.30
N GLY A 375 4.23 -2.04 -11.00
CA GLY A 375 5.48 -1.87 -11.73
C GLY A 375 5.31 -1.38 -13.16
N ILE A 376 6.43 -0.98 -13.76
CA ILE A 376 6.54 -0.68 -15.19
C ILE A 376 7.08 -1.92 -15.91
N GLY A 377 6.29 -2.55 -16.76
CA GLY A 377 6.69 -3.70 -17.59
C GLY A 377 6.89 -3.33 -19.05
N GLY A 378 6.97 -4.35 -19.90
CA GLY A 378 7.25 -4.20 -21.33
C GLY A 378 8.75 -4.19 -21.66
N ALA A 379 9.08 -3.95 -22.93
CA ALA A 379 10.46 -3.97 -23.44
C ALA A 379 11.36 -2.92 -22.77
N GLU A 380 10.76 -1.77 -22.43
CA GLU A 380 11.42 -0.67 -21.71
C GLU A 380 11.07 -0.66 -20.21
N GLY A 381 10.57 -1.78 -19.68
CA GLY A 381 10.15 -1.95 -18.29
C GLY A 381 11.28 -1.88 -17.27
N GLU A 382 10.91 -1.86 -15.99
CA GLU A 382 11.84 -1.88 -14.87
C GLU A 382 12.21 -3.33 -14.46
N PRO A 383 13.41 -3.55 -13.92
CA PRO A 383 13.79 -4.87 -13.43
C PRO A 383 12.90 -5.28 -12.24
N THR A 384 12.57 -6.56 -12.16
CA THR A 384 11.79 -7.13 -11.05
C THR A 384 12.69 -8.04 -10.20
N PRO A 385 13.55 -7.47 -9.33
CA PRO A 385 14.53 -8.23 -8.56
C PRO A 385 13.84 -9.29 -7.70
N GLY A 386 14.38 -10.51 -7.70
CA GLY A 386 13.80 -11.63 -6.97
C GLY A 386 12.35 -11.90 -7.37
N TRP A 387 12.00 -11.74 -8.65
CA TRP A 387 10.65 -12.00 -9.19
C TRP A 387 9.54 -11.26 -8.42
N THR A 388 9.87 -10.09 -7.87
CA THR A 388 8.98 -9.30 -7.01
C THR A 388 8.79 -7.91 -7.60
N VAL A 389 7.54 -7.47 -7.70
CA VAL A 389 7.18 -6.09 -8.02
C VAL A 389 6.73 -5.45 -6.71
N THR A 390 7.59 -4.64 -6.09
CA THR A 390 7.32 -4.11 -4.75
C THR A 390 6.12 -3.16 -4.74
N GLY A 391 6.00 -2.32 -5.77
CA GLY A 391 5.02 -1.24 -5.81
C GLY A 391 5.31 -0.14 -4.78
N HIS A 392 4.29 0.66 -4.49
CA HIS A 392 4.32 1.71 -3.47
C HIS A 392 2.97 1.81 -2.76
N PHE A 393 2.99 2.21 -1.50
CA PHE A 393 1.81 2.32 -0.65
C PHE A 393 1.77 3.70 0.02
N ALA A 394 0.60 4.30 0.07
CA ALA A 394 0.35 5.50 0.87
C ALA A 394 -1.11 5.54 1.34
N PHE A 395 -1.35 6.28 2.41
CA PHE A 395 -2.70 6.74 2.72
C PHE A 395 -3.00 8.09 2.10
N GLY A 396 -4.26 8.46 2.08
CA GLY A 396 -4.75 9.71 1.56
C GLY A 396 -6.18 9.97 2.02
N GLU A 397 -6.82 10.91 1.35
CA GLU A 397 -8.23 11.19 1.55
C GLU A 397 -8.92 11.47 0.22
N ALA A 398 -10.19 11.11 0.16
CA ALA A 398 -11.08 11.51 -0.91
C ALA A 398 -12.27 12.28 -0.34
N GLU A 399 -12.79 13.22 -1.10
CA GLU A 399 -13.97 14.00 -0.74
C GLU A 399 -14.89 14.15 -1.94
N VAL A 400 -16.18 13.97 -1.70
CA VAL A 400 -17.21 14.27 -2.69
C VAL A 400 -17.46 15.77 -2.70
N VAL A 401 -17.12 16.43 -3.79
CA VAL A 401 -17.31 17.88 -4.00
C VAL A 401 -18.29 18.12 -5.14
N ARG A 402 -18.72 19.37 -5.30
CA ARG A 402 -19.41 19.80 -6.53
C ARG A 402 -18.37 20.35 -7.49
N ASP A 403 -18.26 19.75 -8.68
CA ASP A 403 -17.35 20.21 -9.73
C ASP A 403 -17.73 21.62 -10.19
N PRO A 404 -16.84 22.62 -10.09
CA PRO A 404 -17.15 23.98 -10.50
C PRO A 404 -17.30 24.16 -12.03
N LEU A 405 -16.86 23.18 -12.83
CA LEU A 405 -16.96 23.23 -14.30
C LEU A 405 -18.26 22.59 -14.80
N SER A 406 -18.57 21.37 -14.37
CA SER A 406 -19.80 20.67 -14.80
C SER A 406 -21.02 20.90 -13.90
N GLY A 407 -20.81 21.32 -12.65
CA GLY A 407 -21.86 21.40 -11.63
C GLY A 407 -22.25 20.04 -11.02
N GLU A 408 -21.69 18.93 -11.50
CA GLU A 408 -21.99 17.57 -11.04
C GLU A 408 -21.18 17.21 -9.78
N PRO A 409 -21.68 16.30 -8.92
CA PRO A 409 -20.89 15.73 -7.85
C PRO A 409 -19.73 14.86 -8.36
N GLU A 410 -18.54 15.01 -7.78
CA GLU A 410 -17.36 14.21 -8.11
C GLU A 410 -16.43 13.97 -6.93
N LEU A 411 -15.49 13.05 -7.08
CA LEU A 411 -14.42 12.77 -6.13
C LEU A 411 -13.20 13.66 -6.36
N THR A 412 -12.71 14.28 -5.30
CA THR A 412 -11.33 14.78 -5.23
C THR A 412 -10.45 13.74 -4.56
N LEU A 413 -9.21 13.58 -5.04
CA LEU A 413 -8.25 12.61 -4.50
C LEU A 413 -7.00 13.34 -3.99
N ARG A 414 -6.63 13.05 -2.74
CA ARG A 414 -5.42 13.56 -2.08
C ARG A 414 -4.61 12.39 -1.53
N TYR A 415 -3.31 12.46 -1.69
CA TYR A 415 -2.36 11.46 -1.25
C TYR A 415 -1.44 12.04 -0.17
N HIS A 416 -1.29 11.35 0.96
CA HIS A 416 -0.32 11.68 1.99
C HIS A 416 0.94 10.84 1.78
N GLN A 417 1.81 11.31 0.89
CA GLN A 417 2.93 10.53 0.39
C GLN A 417 4.08 10.51 1.39
N ILE A 418 4.36 9.33 1.97
CA ILE A 418 5.61 9.06 2.67
C ILE A 418 6.56 8.41 1.66
N TYR A 419 7.25 9.27 0.89
CA TYR A 419 7.97 8.87 -0.32
C TYR A 419 9.47 9.16 -0.16
N ALA A 420 10.29 8.14 -0.38
CA ALA A 420 11.75 8.25 -0.28
C ALA A 420 12.33 9.18 -1.37
N ASN A 421 13.54 9.70 -1.13
CA ASN A 421 14.27 10.45 -2.14
C ASN A 421 14.44 9.60 -3.41
N ASN A 422 14.13 10.19 -4.56
CA ASN A 422 13.98 9.49 -5.83
C ASN A 422 14.47 10.37 -6.99
N PRO A 423 14.72 9.81 -8.18
CA PRO A 423 15.24 10.59 -9.31
C PRO A 423 14.18 11.49 -9.97
N ASN A 424 12.88 11.29 -9.69
CA ASN A 424 11.77 12.06 -10.27
C ASN A 424 11.44 13.33 -9.49
N GLY A 425 12.11 13.59 -8.36
CA GLY A 425 11.86 14.78 -7.54
C GLY A 425 10.47 14.78 -6.87
N ILE A 426 9.86 13.60 -6.69
CA ILE A 426 8.61 13.45 -5.92
C ILE A 426 8.95 13.66 -4.44
N VAL A 427 8.23 14.56 -3.78
CA VAL A 427 8.53 15.00 -2.41
C VAL A 427 7.50 14.45 -1.44
N ALA A 428 7.95 13.88 -0.32
CA ALA A 428 7.07 13.42 0.75
C ALA A 428 6.20 14.56 1.30
N GLY A 429 4.91 14.31 1.49
CA GLY A 429 3.92 15.29 1.94
C GLY A 429 2.56 15.07 1.28
N SER A 430 1.60 15.92 1.63
CA SER A 430 0.29 15.89 0.98
C SER A 430 0.38 16.38 -0.46
N GLN A 431 -0.21 15.64 -1.39
CA GLN A 431 -0.26 15.98 -2.82
C GLN A 431 -1.68 15.71 -3.35
N ASP A 432 -2.20 16.55 -4.22
CA ASP A 432 -3.41 16.22 -4.96
C ASP A 432 -3.11 15.37 -6.21
N TRP A 433 -4.16 14.95 -6.91
CA TRP A 433 -4.04 14.20 -8.16
C TRP A 433 -3.12 14.88 -9.18
N SER A 434 -3.26 16.20 -9.36
CA SER A 434 -2.54 16.95 -10.40
C SER A 434 -1.02 16.92 -10.18
N ALA A 435 -0.57 16.90 -8.92
CA ALA A 435 0.84 16.84 -8.56
C ALA A 435 1.42 15.42 -8.57
N TYR A 436 0.64 14.44 -8.10
CA TYR A 436 1.14 13.08 -7.84
C TYR A 436 0.91 12.10 -9.00
N ALA A 437 -0.31 12.03 -9.51
CA ALA A 437 -0.70 11.02 -10.50
C ALA A 437 -0.72 11.61 -11.91
N GLY A 438 -1.38 12.75 -12.08
CA GLY A 438 -1.67 13.36 -13.39
C GLY A 438 -0.63 14.32 -13.94
N SER A 439 0.43 14.64 -13.18
CA SER A 439 1.45 15.61 -13.62
C SER A 439 2.16 15.11 -14.88
N LEU A 440 2.28 15.97 -15.90
CA LEU A 440 3.07 15.65 -17.10
C LEU A 440 4.56 15.49 -16.78
N GLN A 441 5.05 16.17 -15.73
CA GLN A 441 6.47 16.21 -15.37
C GLN A 441 6.91 14.99 -14.57
N ARG A 442 6.08 14.56 -13.62
CA ARG A 442 6.48 13.61 -12.57
C ARG A 442 5.37 12.65 -12.15
N GLY A 443 4.23 12.69 -12.83
CA GLY A 443 3.05 11.91 -12.48
C GLY A 443 3.17 10.45 -12.90
N TRP A 444 2.64 9.54 -12.08
CA TRP A 444 2.76 8.10 -12.33
C TRP A 444 1.69 7.50 -13.25
N VAL A 445 0.60 8.22 -13.54
CA VAL A 445 -0.60 7.60 -14.15
C VAL A 445 -0.37 7.07 -15.57
N GLY A 446 0.57 7.64 -16.32
CA GLY A 446 0.91 7.20 -17.67
C GLY A 446 1.89 6.03 -17.73
N THR A 447 2.68 5.80 -16.68
CA THR A 447 3.73 4.77 -16.67
C THR A 447 3.46 3.62 -15.70
N ARG A 448 2.60 3.79 -14.70
CA ARG A 448 2.29 2.77 -13.69
C ARG A 448 0.78 2.50 -13.58
N PRO A 449 0.38 1.25 -13.29
CA PRO A 449 -0.99 0.96 -12.90
C PRO A 449 -1.24 1.37 -11.44
N LEU A 450 -2.35 2.08 -11.17
CA LEU A 450 -2.75 2.56 -9.84
C LEU A 450 -4.04 1.88 -9.37
N SER A 451 -4.13 1.56 -8.08
CA SER A 451 -5.31 1.04 -7.38
C SER A 451 -5.54 1.91 -6.15
N ASP A 452 -6.56 2.76 -6.21
CA ASP A 452 -6.98 3.60 -5.08
C ASP A 452 -8.24 3.01 -4.45
N LEU A 453 -8.13 2.56 -3.21
CA LEU A 453 -9.24 2.06 -2.42
C LEU A 453 -9.82 3.19 -1.55
N LEU A 454 -11.10 3.49 -1.71
CA LEU A 454 -11.82 4.47 -0.91
C LEU A 454 -12.68 3.78 0.15
N VAL A 455 -12.56 4.25 1.38
CA VAL A 455 -13.29 3.74 2.55
C VAL A 455 -13.99 4.90 3.25
N PRO A 456 -15.33 5.00 3.22
CA PRO A 456 -16.04 6.07 3.91
C PRO A 456 -15.75 6.03 5.42
N LEU A 457 -15.17 7.10 5.96
CA LEU A 457 -14.78 7.23 7.36
C LEU A 457 -15.08 8.64 7.89
N GLU A 458 -15.07 8.78 9.22
CA GLU A 458 -15.27 10.07 9.88
C GLU A 458 -14.15 11.07 9.59
N GLY A 459 -14.51 12.34 9.37
CA GLY A 459 -13.53 13.39 9.05
C GLY A 459 -12.51 13.69 10.14
N SER A 460 -12.82 13.43 11.42
CA SER A 460 -11.89 13.62 12.54
C SER A 460 -10.69 12.66 12.48
N LEU A 461 -10.91 11.41 12.06
CA LEU A 461 -9.85 10.42 11.84
C LEU A 461 -8.99 10.81 10.65
N LEU A 462 -9.59 11.28 9.57
CA LEU A 462 -8.87 11.74 8.38
C LEU A 462 -8.00 12.96 8.70
N ASP A 463 -8.52 13.93 9.46
CA ASP A 463 -7.76 15.10 9.90
C ASP A 463 -6.59 14.71 10.83
N ALA A 464 -6.80 13.75 11.74
CA ALA A 464 -5.73 13.23 12.60
C ALA A 464 -4.66 12.48 11.79
N LEU A 465 -5.07 11.66 10.83
CA LEU A 465 -4.17 10.94 9.92
C LEU A 465 -3.33 11.90 9.08
N ALA A 466 -3.93 12.94 8.50
CA ALA A 466 -3.22 13.94 7.71
C ALA A 466 -2.11 14.63 8.52
N LEU A 467 -2.36 14.93 9.81
CA LEU A 467 -1.36 15.50 10.70
C LEU A 467 -0.21 14.51 11.00
N GLN A 468 -0.53 13.25 11.29
CA GLN A 468 0.49 12.22 11.54
C GLN A 468 1.31 11.91 10.29
N ALA A 469 0.68 11.91 9.12
CA ALA A 469 1.38 11.73 7.86
C ALA A 469 2.30 12.91 7.54
N GLU A 470 1.96 14.14 7.93
CA GLU A 470 2.85 15.30 7.78
C GLU A 470 4.09 15.20 8.68
N ILE A 471 3.95 14.72 9.92
CA ILE A 471 5.09 14.45 10.82
C ILE A 471 6.08 13.49 10.15
N LEU A 472 5.58 12.37 9.62
CA LEU A 472 6.42 11.39 8.94
C LEU A 472 7.00 11.92 7.62
N SER A 473 6.21 12.68 6.86
CA SER A 473 6.65 13.29 5.60
C SER A 473 7.78 14.29 5.83
N ALA A 474 7.69 15.15 6.85
CA ALA A 474 8.74 16.10 7.20
C ALA A 474 10.06 15.40 7.56
N ARG A 475 9.99 14.28 8.28
CA ARG A 475 11.15 13.43 8.59
C ARG A 475 11.78 12.82 7.34
N TYR A 476 10.96 12.39 6.38
CA TYR A 476 11.44 11.89 5.09
C TYR A 476 12.11 12.98 4.25
N ARG A 477 11.55 14.19 4.25
CA ARG A 477 12.14 15.34 3.54
C ARG A 477 13.50 15.75 4.12
N SER A 478 13.65 15.73 5.44
CA SER A 478 14.91 16.08 6.12
C SER A 478 15.87 14.90 6.28
N GLY A 479 15.42 13.66 6.02
CA GLY A 479 16.17 12.44 6.31
C GLY A 479 16.54 12.30 7.78
N ASP A 480 15.66 12.74 8.69
CA ASP A 480 15.95 12.90 10.13
C ASP A 480 17.22 13.74 10.41
N GLY A 481 17.52 14.70 9.54
CA GLY A 481 18.70 15.56 9.62
C GLY A 481 19.89 15.08 8.79
N SER A 482 19.89 13.84 8.30
CA SER A 482 20.94 13.34 7.39
C SER A 482 20.80 13.82 5.95
N GLY A 483 19.63 14.40 5.62
CA GLY A 483 19.29 14.90 4.29
C GLY A 483 18.99 13.83 3.25
N VAL A 484 18.69 12.59 3.68
CA VAL A 484 18.14 11.58 2.79
C VAL A 484 17.29 10.57 3.55
N ALA A 485 16.16 10.18 2.96
CA ALA A 485 15.38 9.01 3.34
C ALA A 485 15.40 8.00 2.20
N LEU A 486 15.83 6.77 2.48
CA LEU A 486 15.90 5.67 1.53
C LEU A 486 15.07 4.50 2.05
N VAL A 487 14.49 3.72 1.14
CA VAL A 487 13.73 2.52 1.51
C VAL A 487 14.68 1.45 2.03
N THR A 488 14.41 0.93 3.22
CA THR A 488 15.09 -0.23 3.81
C THR A 488 14.06 -1.30 4.19
N PRO A 489 14.47 -2.55 4.48
CA PRO A 489 13.54 -3.58 4.96
C PRO A 489 12.81 -3.24 6.27
N ALA A 490 13.28 -2.26 7.06
CA ALA A 490 12.69 -1.87 8.34
C ALA A 490 12.13 -0.42 8.35
N THR A 491 12.35 0.34 7.27
CA THR A 491 11.81 1.68 7.02
C THR A 491 11.28 1.72 5.60
N SER A 492 9.96 1.62 5.48
CA SER A 492 9.28 1.58 4.20
C SER A 492 8.02 2.43 4.26
N CYS A 493 7.63 2.97 3.11
CA CYS A 493 6.43 3.79 2.95
C CYS A 493 5.18 3.15 3.57
N VAL A 494 5.06 1.81 3.45
CA VAL A 494 3.94 1.04 4.00
C VAL A 494 3.95 0.96 5.52
N GLN A 495 5.10 0.76 6.15
CA GLN A 495 5.22 0.69 7.61
C GLN A 495 4.97 2.06 8.24
N ASP A 496 5.56 3.12 7.68
CA ASP A 496 5.40 4.46 8.22
C ASP A 496 3.98 4.97 7.98
N SER A 497 3.38 4.71 6.81
CA SER A 497 1.96 5.02 6.58
C SER A 497 1.06 4.29 7.59
N SER A 498 1.32 3.00 7.82
CA SER A 498 0.59 2.20 8.81
C SER A 498 0.74 2.74 10.23
N GLN A 499 1.94 3.18 10.61
CA GLN A 499 2.19 3.85 11.88
C GLN A 499 1.36 5.13 12.02
N ALA A 500 1.27 5.95 10.97
CA ALA A 500 0.48 7.18 10.97
C ALA A 500 -0.99 6.91 11.30
N LEU A 501 -1.58 5.90 10.64
CA LEU A 501 -2.96 5.49 10.87
C LEU A 501 -3.15 4.93 12.28
N TRP A 502 -2.22 4.10 12.76
CA TRP A 502 -2.30 3.53 14.09
C TRP A 502 -2.28 4.61 15.18
N ILE A 503 -1.37 5.59 15.08
CA ILE A 503 -1.28 6.73 16.02
C ILE A 503 -2.56 7.58 15.95
N ALA A 504 -3.09 7.85 14.76
CA ALA A 504 -4.32 8.63 14.60
C ALA A 504 -5.54 7.94 15.26
N LEU A 505 -5.66 6.62 15.09
CA LEU A 505 -6.69 5.81 15.74
C LEU A 505 -6.54 5.82 17.26
N ASP A 506 -5.32 5.62 17.78
CA ASP A 506 -5.09 5.61 19.23
C ASP A 506 -5.41 6.96 19.87
N GLY A 507 -5.01 8.07 19.25
CA GLY A 507 -5.35 9.42 19.71
C GLY A 507 -6.86 9.64 19.81
N LEU A 508 -7.64 9.19 18.82
CA LEU A 508 -9.10 9.27 18.87
C LEU A 508 -9.71 8.38 19.95
N ARG A 509 -9.18 7.17 20.17
CA ARG A 509 -9.62 6.30 21.27
C ARG A 509 -9.40 6.98 22.63
N GLN A 510 -8.23 7.60 22.83
CA GLN A 510 -7.93 8.31 24.07
C GLN A 510 -8.87 9.52 24.28
N GLN A 511 -9.15 10.29 23.23
CA GLN A 511 -10.11 11.40 23.29
C GLN A 511 -11.52 10.92 23.63
N ARG A 512 -12.00 9.85 22.98
CA ARG A 512 -13.33 9.28 23.22
C ARG A 512 -13.46 8.63 24.60
N ARG A 513 -12.39 8.07 25.18
CA ARG A 513 -12.40 7.57 26.57
C ARG A 513 -12.51 8.69 27.61
N ARG A 514 -12.00 9.88 27.29
CA ARG A 514 -12.05 11.06 28.17
C ARG A 514 -13.37 11.83 28.08
N GLY A 515 -14.07 11.77 26.95
CA GLY A 515 -15.43 12.28 26.80
C GLY A 515 -16.46 11.21 27.15
N SER A 516 -17.56 11.54 27.82
CA SER A 516 -18.67 10.61 28.10
C SER A 516 -19.47 10.27 26.83
N PHE A 517 -18.84 9.64 25.83
CA PHE A 517 -19.50 9.21 24.60
C PHE A 517 -19.68 7.68 24.60
N GLY A 518 -20.85 7.21 24.16
CA GLY A 518 -21.17 5.80 24.06
C GLY A 518 -20.22 5.02 23.15
N ALA A 519 -20.13 3.71 23.37
CA ALA A 519 -19.25 2.81 22.61
C ALA A 519 -19.65 2.73 21.14
N ASP A 520 -18.90 3.42 20.27
CA ASP A 520 -18.99 3.20 18.82
C ASP A 520 -18.39 1.84 18.47
N THR A 521 -19.27 0.85 18.37
CA THR A 521 -18.92 -0.55 18.04
C THR A 521 -18.28 -0.70 16.67
N ARG A 522 -18.41 0.27 15.76
CA ARG A 522 -17.79 0.22 14.43
C ARG A 522 -16.35 0.68 14.46
N LEU A 523 -16.06 1.83 15.10
CA LEU A 523 -14.68 2.28 15.29
C LEU A 523 -13.90 1.23 16.10
N GLN A 524 -14.53 0.61 17.10
CA GLN A 524 -13.91 -0.45 17.89
C GLN A 524 -13.58 -1.70 17.05
N ARG A 525 -14.51 -2.20 16.23
CA ARG A 525 -14.22 -3.34 15.33
C ARG A 525 -13.14 -3.01 14.30
N LEU A 526 -13.15 -1.81 13.77
CA LEU A 526 -12.11 -1.35 12.85
C LEU A 526 -10.75 -1.30 13.54
N ALA A 527 -10.73 -0.72 14.74
CA ALA A 527 -9.58 -0.64 15.61
C ALA A 527 -8.97 -2.03 15.90
N GLU A 528 -9.79 -2.98 16.34
CA GLU A 528 -9.37 -4.36 16.64
C GLU A 528 -8.85 -5.08 15.39
N GLY A 529 -9.53 -4.91 14.24
CA GLY A 529 -9.10 -5.51 12.98
C GLY A 529 -7.78 -4.94 12.46
N LEU A 530 -7.58 -3.62 12.57
CA LEU A 530 -6.32 -2.98 12.19
C LEU A 530 -5.20 -3.30 13.19
N ASP A 531 -5.49 -3.39 14.49
CA ASP A 531 -4.52 -3.84 15.49
C ASP A 531 -4.09 -5.28 15.19
N ALA A 532 -5.00 -6.19 14.85
CA ALA A 532 -4.65 -7.56 14.45
C ALA A 532 -3.78 -7.61 13.17
N LEU A 533 -4.02 -6.70 12.21
CA LEU A 533 -3.24 -6.63 10.97
C LEU A 533 -1.84 -6.04 11.18
N LEU A 534 -1.77 -4.93 11.91
CA LEU A 534 -0.55 -4.14 12.13
C LEU A 534 0.30 -4.67 13.29
N THR A 535 -0.31 -5.45 14.20
CA THR A 535 0.34 -6.09 15.34
C THR A 535 0.07 -7.60 15.34
N PRO A 536 0.67 -8.37 14.41
CA PRO A 536 0.39 -9.80 14.21
C PRO A 536 0.47 -10.69 15.46
N PHE A 537 1.20 -10.26 16.50
CA PHE A 537 1.33 -10.98 17.78
C PHE A 537 0.63 -10.29 18.95
N GLY A 538 -0.29 -9.34 18.67
CA GLY A 538 -0.90 -8.47 19.70
C GLY A 538 0.10 -7.50 20.36
N MET A 539 1.32 -7.42 19.83
CA MET A 539 2.39 -6.56 20.34
C MET A 539 2.65 -5.41 19.37
N VAL A 540 2.29 -4.20 19.77
CA VAL A 540 2.69 -2.98 19.05
C VAL A 540 4.20 -2.83 19.14
N ARG A 541 4.88 -2.47 18.05
CA ARG A 541 6.32 -2.20 18.06
C ARG A 541 6.66 -1.11 19.10
N ALA A 542 7.77 -1.27 19.82
CA ALA A 542 8.16 -0.34 20.87
C ALA A 542 8.41 1.09 20.34
N ASP A 543 8.99 1.20 19.13
CA ASP A 543 9.18 2.50 18.48
C ASP A 543 7.85 3.17 18.12
N TRP A 544 6.83 2.41 17.72
CA TRP A 544 5.51 2.97 17.45
C TRP A 544 4.83 3.52 18.71
N ARG A 545 4.91 2.80 19.84
CA ARG A 545 4.40 3.28 21.12
C ARG A 545 5.14 4.52 21.61
N HIS A 546 6.47 4.53 21.47
CA HIS A 546 7.30 5.70 21.79
C HIS A 546 6.87 6.91 20.97
N ASN A 547 6.78 6.75 19.65
CA ASN A 547 6.41 7.85 18.76
C ASN A 547 4.96 8.33 18.97
N ALA A 548 4.05 7.44 19.35
CA ALA A 548 2.70 7.82 19.78
C ALA A 548 2.75 8.66 21.07
N ALA A 549 3.56 8.26 22.06
CA ALA A 549 3.74 9.05 23.27
C ALA A 549 4.32 10.44 22.96
N VAL A 550 5.31 10.54 22.08
CA VAL A 550 5.90 11.83 21.64
C VAL A 550 4.85 12.71 20.93
N THR A 551 4.05 12.13 20.03
CA THR A 551 3.13 12.91 19.17
C THR A 551 1.77 13.20 19.81
N LEU A 552 1.29 12.36 20.73
CA LEU A 552 -0.03 12.48 21.38
C LEU A 552 0.01 13.15 22.76
N SER A 553 1.17 13.26 23.42
CA SER A 553 1.31 13.87 24.76
C SER A 553 1.09 15.38 24.79
N ALA A 554 1.02 16.04 23.64
CA ALA A 554 0.71 17.47 23.56
C ALA A 554 -0.80 17.74 23.74
N GLY A 555 -1.25 17.80 25.00
CA GLY A 555 -2.58 18.32 25.33
C GLY A 555 -3.23 17.82 26.62
N THR A 556 -2.57 16.94 27.39
CA THR A 556 -3.22 16.26 28.54
C THR A 556 -2.86 16.80 29.91
N GLY A 557 -2.19 17.96 29.98
CA GLY A 557 -1.44 18.31 31.19
C GLY A 557 -0.21 17.40 31.30
N ARG A 558 0.95 18.02 31.52
CA ARG A 558 2.23 17.33 31.63
C ARG A 558 2.18 16.32 32.77
N ASP A 559 2.34 15.03 32.48
CA ASP A 559 3.04 14.17 33.43
C ASP A 559 4.52 14.54 33.33
N GLN A 560 5.10 14.97 34.45
CA GLN A 560 6.48 15.47 34.57
C GLN A 560 7.56 14.40 34.32
N ALA A 561 7.18 13.22 33.83
CA ALA A 561 8.06 12.06 33.67
C ALA A 561 8.63 11.88 32.24
N THR A 562 8.13 12.60 31.23
CA THR A 562 8.68 12.51 29.85
C THR A 562 9.61 13.71 29.60
N PRO A 563 10.94 13.49 29.44
CA PRO A 563 11.90 14.57 29.25
C PRO A 563 11.60 15.41 28.00
N MET A 564 11.77 16.73 28.13
CA MET A 564 11.75 17.66 27.01
C MET A 564 12.89 17.30 26.03
N GLY A 565 12.57 16.90 24.80
CA GLY A 565 13.56 16.54 23.77
C GLY A 565 13.67 15.07 23.38
N GLU A 566 12.74 14.20 23.78
CA GLU A 566 12.67 12.84 23.22
C GLU A 566 12.30 12.88 21.73
N ARG A 567 13.21 12.37 20.89
CA ARG A 567 13.09 12.37 19.44
C ARG A 567 12.26 11.18 18.95
N PHE A 568 11.63 11.34 17.77
CA PHE A 568 11.04 10.22 17.04
C PHE A 568 12.12 9.17 16.76
N VAL A 569 11.81 7.89 16.97
CA VAL A 569 12.76 6.78 16.78
C VAL A 569 12.28 5.81 15.71
N SER A 570 13.22 5.20 14.98
CA SER A 570 12.95 4.07 14.09
C SER A 570 13.82 2.87 14.47
N SER A 571 13.21 1.69 14.58
CA SER A 571 13.94 0.46 14.87
C SER A 571 14.35 -0.26 13.59
N GLN A 572 15.65 -0.48 13.40
CA GLN A 572 16.20 -1.29 12.30
C GLN A 572 16.42 -2.77 12.70
N ARG A 573 15.94 -3.20 13.88
CA ARG A 573 16.20 -4.55 14.41
C ARG A 573 15.36 -5.60 13.66
N LEU A 574 15.93 -6.79 13.44
CA LEU A 574 15.23 -7.94 12.84
C LEU A 574 13.94 -8.31 13.58
N ALA A 575 13.88 -8.10 14.91
CA ALA A 575 12.66 -8.28 15.68
C ALA A 575 11.52 -7.34 15.23
N ALA A 576 11.83 -6.08 14.86
CA ALA A 576 10.83 -5.13 14.36
C ALA A 576 10.30 -5.52 12.97
N VAL A 577 11.15 -6.11 12.14
CA VAL A 577 10.79 -6.71 10.84
C VAL A 577 9.81 -7.87 11.05
N LEU A 578 10.10 -8.80 11.96
CA LEU A 578 9.19 -9.91 12.29
C LEU A 578 7.87 -9.41 12.90
N LEU A 579 7.90 -8.38 13.76
CA LEU A 579 6.68 -7.83 14.38
C LEU A 579 5.76 -7.08 13.41
N SER A 580 6.19 -6.75 12.18
CA SER A 580 5.39 -5.99 11.20
C SER A 580 5.29 -6.63 9.82
N TRP A 581 5.69 -7.90 9.70
CA TRP A 581 5.82 -8.63 8.44
C TRP A 581 4.56 -8.59 7.55
N ARG A 582 3.35 -8.58 8.16
CA ARG A 582 2.07 -8.52 7.44
C ARG A 582 1.84 -7.19 6.70
N SER A 583 2.57 -6.15 7.10
CA SER A 583 2.50 -4.78 6.57
C SER A 583 3.80 -4.34 5.88
N MET A 584 4.71 -5.27 5.54
CA MET A 584 6.00 -4.93 4.94
C MET A 584 5.96 -4.76 3.41
N LEU A 585 5.00 -5.40 2.75
CA LEU A 585 4.87 -5.33 1.30
C LEU A 585 3.64 -4.48 0.95
N PRO A 586 3.77 -3.47 0.07
CA PRO A 586 2.67 -2.61 -0.35
C PRO A 586 1.40 -3.38 -0.73
N ARG A 587 1.54 -4.40 -1.59
CA ARG A 587 0.40 -5.20 -2.05
C ARG A 587 -0.33 -5.89 -0.88
N ARG A 588 0.43 -6.50 0.00
CA ARG A 588 -0.10 -7.26 1.13
C ARG A 588 -0.81 -6.36 2.14
N ALA A 589 -0.24 -5.20 2.43
CA ALA A 589 -0.85 -4.24 3.34
C ALA A 589 -2.16 -3.68 2.77
N HIS A 590 -2.16 -3.29 1.49
CA HIS A 590 -3.36 -2.81 0.79
C HIS A 590 -4.50 -3.82 0.85
N ASP A 591 -4.28 -5.06 0.42
CA ASP A 591 -5.33 -6.09 0.39
C ASP A 591 -5.76 -6.52 1.80
N GLY A 592 -4.80 -6.59 2.73
CA GLY A 592 -5.07 -6.87 4.14
C GLY A 592 -5.97 -5.80 4.77
N MET A 593 -5.70 -4.52 4.51
CA MET A 593 -6.53 -3.42 4.99
C MET A 593 -7.91 -3.43 4.34
N ALA A 594 -7.99 -3.62 3.02
CA ALA A 594 -9.26 -3.77 2.31
C ALA A 594 -10.12 -4.90 2.92
N THR A 595 -9.50 -6.04 3.20
CA THR A 595 -10.15 -7.19 3.87
C THR A 595 -10.68 -6.82 5.25
N VAL A 596 -9.86 -6.13 6.07
CA VAL A 596 -10.27 -5.68 7.41
C VAL A 596 -11.46 -4.72 7.33
N PHE A 597 -11.41 -3.71 6.45
CA PHE A 597 -12.49 -2.75 6.29
C PHE A 597 -13.79 -3.42 5.83
N LEU A 598 -13.72 -4.32 4.84
CA LEU A 598 -14.90 -5.02 4.34
C LEU A 598 -15.52 -5.92 5.40
N ARG A 599 -14.70 -6.67 6.15
CA ARG A 599 -15.17 -7.53 7.27
C ARG A 599 -15.72 -6.73 8.44
N ALA A 600 -15.27 -5.50 8.65
CA ALA A 600 -15.85 -4.57 9.61
C ALA A 600 -17.23 -4.03 9.18
N GLY A 601 -17.70 -4.38 7.97
CA GLY A 601 -18.98 -3.95 7.41
C GLY A 601 -18.92 -2.59 6.72
N LEU A 602 -17.74 -2.11 6.33
CA LEU A 602 -17.60 -0.87 5.57
C LEU A 602 -17.70 -1.15 4.06
N PRO A 603 -18.49 -0.36 3.30
CA PRO A 603 -18.44 -0.41 1.85
C PRO A 603 -17.11 0.14 1.35
N LEU A 604 -16.62 -0.40 0.24
CA LEU A 604 -15.35 -0.01 -0.38
C LEU A 604 -15.57 0.42 -1.82
N TRP A 605 -14.75 1.34 -2.32
CA TRP A 605 -14.71 1.69 -3.74
C TRP A 605 -13.29 1.59 -4.26
N ILE A 606 -13.05 0.68 -5.20
CA ILE A 606 -11.76 0.53 -5.86
C ILE A 606 -11.79 1.36 -7.15
N LEU A 607 -10.82 2.26 -7.32
CA LEU A 607 -10.56 3.02 -8.55
C LEU A 607 -9.27 2.51 -9.19
N ARG A 608 -9.30 2.18 -10.48
CA ARG A 608 -8.16 1.61 -11.20
C ARG A 608 -7.83 2.38 -12.46
N THR A 609 -6.55 2.63 -12.64
CA THR A 609 -5.99 3.14 -13.89
C THR A 609 -4.80 2.27 -14.27
N ASN A 610 -4.61 2.05 -15.57
CA ASN A 610 -3.52 1.23 -16.09
C ASN A 610 -2.82 1.98 -17.22
N GLN A 611 -1.81 2.80 -16.90
CA GLN A 611 -0.98 3.49 -17.89
C GLN A 611 -1.83 4.26 -18.91
N ILE A 612 -2.54 5.31 -18.48
CA ILE A 612 -3.42 6.11 -19.35
C ILE A 612 -2.69 7.36 -19.89
N PRO A 613 -2.89 7.77 -21.16
CA PRO A 613 -3.85 7.22 -22.12
C PRO A 613 -3.40 5.90 -22.79
N GLY A 614 -2.18 5.43 -22.54
CA GLY A 614 -1.72 4.12 -23.01
C GLY A 614 -1.06 4.12 -24.39
N ALA A 615 -0.53 5.27 -24.81
CA ALA A 615 0.04 5.48 -26.13
C ALA A 615 1.32 4.67 -26.40
N ASP A 616 2.13 4.42 -25.37
CA ASP A 616 3.44 3.78 -25.53
C ASP A 616 3.30 2.23 -25.56
N PRO A 617 3.51 1.58 -26.72
CA PRO A 617 3.39 0.13 -26.83
C PRO A 617 4.54 -0.62 -26.15
N SER A 618 5.67 0.05 -25.89
CA SER A 618 6.85 -0.54 -25.27
C SER A 618 6.69 -0.77 -23.76
N LEU A 619 5.67 -0.14 -23.16
CA LEU A 619 5.32 -0.28 -21.75
C LEU A 619 4.14 -1.23 -21.56
N ALA A 620 4.15 -1.97 -20.45
CA ALA A 620 3.02 -2.78 -20.02
C ALA A 620 2.79 -2.59 -18.51
N PRO A 621 1.55 -2.61 -18.01
CA PRO A 621 1.31 -2.51 -16.57
C PRO A 621 1.72 -3.81 -15.88
N LEU A 622 2.44 -3.72 -14.76
CA LEU A 622 2.73 -4.88 -13.91
C LEU A 622 2.00 -4.75 -12.58
N ALA A 623 1.31 -5.80 -12.14
CA ALA A 623 0.75 -5.84 -10.79
C ALA A 623 1.86 -5.78 -9.73
N PRO A 624 1.66 -5.06 -8.62
CA PRO A 624 2.48 -5.22 -7.43
C PRO A 624 2.21 -6.59 -6.82
N THR A 625 3.27 -7.24 -6.37
CA THR A 625 3.25 -8.63 -5.90
C THR A 625 3.73 -8.74 -4.46
N THR A 626 3.44 -9.89 -3.84
CA THR A 626 4.18 -10.34 -2.66
C THR A 626 5.56 -10.91 -3.08
N VAL A 627 6.34 -11.41 -2.12
CA VAL A 627 7.67 -12.00 -2.37
C VAL A 627 7.56 -13.15 -3.37
N LEU A 628 8.42 -13.15 -4.39
CA LEU A 628 8.43 -14.13 -5.50
C LEU A 628 7.12 -14.19 -6.29
N GLY A 629 6.26 -13.17 -6.22
CA GLY A 629 4.91 -13.26 -6.78
C GLY A 629 4.82 -13.30 -8.31
N ARG A 630 5.92 -13.08 -9.05
CA ARG A 630 5.98 -13.39 -10.50
C ARG A 630 6.17 -14.89 -10.79
N LEU A 631 6.42 -15.71 -9.77
CA LEU A 631 6.38 -17.17 -9.82
C LEU A 631 5.10 -17.61 -9.10
N PRO A 632 3.93 -17.63 -9.76
CA PRO A 632 2.63 -17.67 -9.08
C PRO A 632 2.47 -18.86 -8.14
N VAL A 633 2.92 -20.05 -8.54
CA VAL A 633 2.86 -21.26 -7.68
C VAL A 633 3.76 -21.10 -6.46
N VAL A 634 5.05 -20.79 -6.68
CA VAL A 634 6.04 -20.66 -5.59
C VAL A 634 5.68 -19.52 -4.64
N GLY A 635 5.30 -18.36 -5.18
CA GLY A 635 4.87 -17.20 -4.41
C GLY A 635 3.63 -17.48 -3.58
N THR A 636 2.63 -18.19 -4.13
CA THR A 636 1.42 -18.60 -3.39
C THR A 636 1.75 -19.57 -2.27
N LEU A 637 2.53 -20.61 -2.54
CA LEU A 637 2.93 -21.58 -1.52
C LEU A 637 3.75 -20.94 -0.39
N LEU A 638 4.69 -20.06 -0.74
CA LEU A 638 5.46 -19.30 0.25
C LEU A 638 4.54 -18.40 1.07
N GLN A 639 3.61 -17.69 0.42
CA GLN A 639 2.65 -16.83 1.09
C GLN A 639 1.76 -17.62 2.07
N ARG A 640 1.22 -18.77 1.66
CA ARG A 640 0.45 -19.67 2.54
C ARG A 640 1.27 -20.14 3.75
N LEU A 641 2.53 -20.52 3.51
CA LEU A 641 3.44 -20.92 4.57
C LEU A 641 3.64 -19.80 5.61
N ILE A 642 3.99 -18.60 5.15
CA ILE A 642 4.22 -17.48 6.06
C ILE A 642 2.90 -17.11 6.78
N ASP A 643 1.76 -17.14 6.08
CA ASP A 643 0.44 -16.87 6.65
C ASP A 643 0.03 -17.87 7.72
N ALA A 644 0.41 -19.13 7.59
CA ALA A 644 0.08 -20.19 8.53
C ALA A 644 1.00 -20.27 9.76
N LEU A 645 2.23 -19.73 9.67
CA LEU A 645 3.23 -19.81 10.74
C LEU A 645 3.02 -18.80 11.86
N PHE A 646 2.44 -17.64 11.57
CA PHE A 646 2.37 -16.51 12.49
C PHE A 646 1.00 -16.12 13.07
N PRO A 647 -0.16 -16.75 12.76
CA PRO A 647 -1.39 -16.43 13.48
C PRO A 647 -1.24 -16.74 14.99
N PRO A 648 -1.79 -15.88 15.87
CA PRO A 648 -1.74 -16.13 17.30
C PRO A 648 -2.54 -17.39 17.65
N VAL A 649 -1.93 -18.30 18.41
CA VAL A 649 -2.59 -19.51 18.93
C VAL A 649 -3.39 -19.20 20.21
N LEU A 650 -3.10 -18.08 20.85
CA LEU A 650 -3.71 -17.66 22.12
C LEU A 650 -4.97 -16.79 21.89
N GLY A 651 -5.88 -16.77 22.86
CA GLY A 651 -7.10 -15.94 22.83
C GLY A 651 -8.33 -16.69 22.28
N PRO A 652 -9.27 -16.02 21.58
CA PRO A 652 -10.45 -16.66 20.99
C PRO A 652 -10.15 -17.89 20.11
N PRO A 653 -9.06 -17.94 19.31
CA PRO A 653 -8.69 -19.14 18.56
C PRO A 653 -8.47 -20.36 19.45
N LEU A 654 -7.89 -20.20 20.65
CA LEU A 654 -7.66 -21.32 21.57
C LEU A 654 -8.96 -21.99 22.01
N LEU A 655 -10.00 -21.19 22.30
CA LEU A 655 -11.30 -21.73 22.70
C LEU A 655 -11.92 -22.56 21.56
N GLN A 656 -11.80 -22.08 20.32
CA GLN A 656 -12.25 -22.81 19.14
C GLN A 656 -11.47 -24.12 18.97
N SER A 657 -10.14 -24.08 19.11
CA SER A 657 -9.28 -25.25 19.05
C SER A 657 -9.64 -26.31 20.11
N VAL A 658 -9.91 -25.87 21.34
CA VAL A 658 -10.32 -26.76 22.43
C VAL A 658 -11.67 -27.41 22.13
N LEU A 659 -12.63 -26.65 21.58
CA LEU A 659 -13.92 -27.19 21.19
C LEU A 659 -13.79 -28.23 20.08
N VAL A 660 -13.02 -27.94 19.03
CA VAL A 660 -12.76 -28.88 17.94
C VAL A 660 -12.09 -30.14 18.47
N LEU A 661 -11.07 -30.01 19.32
CA LEU A 661 -10.38 -31.13 19.95
C LEU A 661 -11.34 -31.98 20.81
N ALA A 662 -12.24 -31.36 21.57
CA ALA A 662 -13.20 -32.07 22.41
C ALA A 662 -14.21 -32.87 21.57
N VAL A 663 -14.78 -32.25 20.52
CA VAL A 663 -15.72 -32.91 19.61
C VAL A 663 -15.04 -34.04 18.85
N TYR A 664 -13.85 -33.78 18.29
CA TYR A 664 -13.02 -34.79 17.64
C TYR A 664 -12.72 -35.96 18.59
N GLY A 665 -12.24 -35.65 19.80
CA GLY A 665 -11.87 -36.66 20.79
C GLY A 665 -13.03 -37.55 21.18
N ALA A 666 -14.22 -36.98 21.42
CA ALA A 666 -15.42 -37.75 21.73
C ALA A 666 -15.80 -38.72 20.60
N LEU A 667 -15.79 -38.25 19.35
CA LEU A 667 -16.09 -39.07 18.18
C LEU A 667 -15.03 -40.15 17.95
N ALA A 668 -13.74 -39.79 18.04
CA ALA A 668 -12.62 -40.69 17.80
C ALA A 668 -12.58 -41.82 18.83
N LEU A 669 -12.77 -41.49 20.12
CA LEU A 669 -12.84 -42.48 21.20
C LEU A 669 -14.06 -43.39 21.03
N ALA A 670 -15.25 -42.83 20.79
CA ALA A 670 -16.47 -43.61 20.64
C ALA A 670 -16.39 -44.60 19.47
N LEU A 671 -15.96 -44.14 18.29
CA LEU A 671 -15.81 -44.99 17.12
C LEU A 671 -14.66 -45.98 17.29
N GLY A 672 -13.55 -45.56 17.91
CA GLY A 672 -12.34 -46.36 18.02
C GLY A 672 -12.49 -47.52 19.00
N PHE A 673 -13.18 -47.32 20.12
CA PHE A 673 -13.55 -48.43 21.01
C PHE A 673 -14.63 -49.32 20.39
N ARG A 674 -15.62 -48.75 19.70
CA ARG A 674 -16.69 -49.52 19.05
C ARG A 674 -16.17 -50.41 17.92
N SER A 675 -15.17 -49.95 17.16
CA SER A 675 -14.55 -50.73 16.08
C SER A 675 -13.47 -51.69 16.56
N GLY A 676 -13.11 -51.67 17.85
CA GLY A 676 -11.99 -52.44 18.40
C GLY A 676 -10.61 -51.94 17.98
N PHE A 677 -10.52 -50.74 17.39
CA PHE A 677 -9.24 -50.16 16.97
C PHE A 677 -8.43 -49.65 18.17
N LEU A 678 -9.11 -49.03 19.15
CA LEU A 678 -8.51 -48.55 20.40
C LEU A 678 -8.58 -49.63 21.46
N HIS A 679 -7.47 -49.85 22.17
CA HIS A 679 -7.34 -50.89 23.17
C HIS A 679 -7.09 -50.31 24.56
N GLY A 680 -7.88 -50.74 25.55
CA GLY A 680 -7.58 -50.49 26.97
C GLY A 680 -6.55 -51.47 27.52
N PRO A 681 -6.00 -51.22 28.74
CA PRO A 681 -6.23 -50.06 29.60
C PRO A 681 -5.39 -48.83 29.23
N TRP A 682 -5.88 -47.65 29.60
CA TRP A 682 -5.19 -46.35 29.44
C TRP A 682 -3.92 -46.30 30.30
N GLN A 683 -2.76 -46.61 29.72
CA GLN A 683 -1.50 -46.70 30.45
C GLN A 683 -0.39 -45.87 29.80
N TRP A 684 0.07 -44.84 30.50
CA TRP A 684 1.22 -44.04 30.07
C TRP A 684 2.54 -44.72 30.44
N ARG A 685 3.50 -44.62 29.53
CA ARG A 685 4.92 -44.92 29.81
C ARG A 685 5.57 -43.82 30.66
N PRO A 686 6.76 -44.05 31.22
CA PRO A 686 7.50 -43.02 31.93
C PRO A 686 7.64 -41.74 31.10
N TRP A 687 7.34 -40.58 31.71
CA TRP A 687 7.30 -39.28 31.05
C TRP A 687 8.54 -38.93 30.22
N PRO A 688 9.79 -39.22 30.63
CA PRO A 688 10.96 -38.94 29.79
C PRO A 688 10.91 -39.63 28.41
N VAL A 689 10.35 -40.84 28.37
CA VAL A 689 10.17 -41.62 27.12
C VAL A 689 9.06 -40.99 26.28
N VAL A 690 7.93 -40.66 26.91
CA VAL A 690 6.79 -40.01 26.26
C VAL A 690 7.18 -38.65 25.69
N LEU A 691 7.97 -37.84 26.41
CA LEU A 691 8.44 -36.52 25.95
C LEU A 691 9.36 -36.63 24.73
N ARG A 692 10.34 -37.54 24.76
CA ARG A 692 11.24 -37.77 23.63
C ARG A 692 10.50 -38.22 22.38
N HIS A 693 9.57 -39.16 22.53
CA HIS A 693 8.75 -39.62 21.42
C HIS A 693 7.74 -38.56 20.97
N GLY A 694 7.17 -37.81 21.91
CA GLY A 694 6.29 -36.70 21.64
C GLY A 694 6.97 -35.67 20.75
N LEU A 695 8.22 -35.29 21.03
CA LEU A 695 8.96 -34.38 20.17
C LEU A 695 9.18 -34.93 18.75
N ALA A 696 9.50 -36.22 18.62
CA ALA A 696 9.62 -36.86 17.32
C ALA A 696 8.30 -36.87 16.55
N LEU A 697 7.19 -37.24 17.20
CA LEU A 697 5.83 -37.27 16.65
C LEU A 697 5.31 -35.88 16.28
N LEU A 698 5.76 -34.85 17.00
CA LEU A 698 5.45 -33.45 16.68
C LEU A 698 6.11 -33.03 15.37
N LEU A 699 7.38 -33.40 15.15
CA LEU A 699 8.07 -33.10 13.89
C LEU A 699 7.50 -33.93 12.73
N MET A 700 7.33 -35.24 12.94
CA MET A 700 6.73 -36.17 12.00
C MET A 700 5.98 -37.27 12.78
N PRO A 701 4.66 -37.44 12.58
CA PRO A 701 3.89 -36.96 11.43
C PRO A 701 3.36 -35.52 11.53
N ALA A 702 3.18 -34.95 12.73
CA ALA A 702 2.26 -33.81 12.89
C ALA A 702 2.64 -32.57 12.06
N ILE A 703 3.79 -31.92 12.28
CA ILE A 703 4.17 -30.72 11.52
C ILE A 703 4.38 -31.04 10.04
N GLY A 704 5.08 -32.13 9.72
CA GLY A 704 5.38 -32.50 8.33
C GLY A 704 4.13 -32.73 7.48
N GLU A 705 3.17 -33.49 7.98
CA GLU A 705 1.93 -33.80 7.26
C GLU A 705 0.98 -32.61 7.22
N GLU A 706 0.81 -31.86 8.32
CA GLU A 706 -0.04 -30.67 8.31
C GLU A 706 0.53 -29.55 7.43
N LEU A 707 1.85 -29.42 7.34
CA LEU A 707 2.50 -28.52 6.38
C LEU A 707 2.09 -28.89 4.94
N LEU A 708 2.16 -30.17 4.57
CA LEU A 708 1.84 -30.61 3.22
C LEU A 708 0.33 -30.49 2.91
N PHE A 709 -0.50 -31.12 3.74
CA PHE A 709 -1.92 -31.30 3.42
C PHE A 709 -2.79 -30.11 3.78
N ARG A 710 -2.40 -29.29 4.78
CA ARG A 710 -3.22 -28.15 5.23
C ARG A 710 -2.61 -26.84 4.77
N VAL A 711 -1.31 -26.63 4.96
CA VAL A 711 -0.70 -25.33 4.62
C VAL A 711 -0.43 -25.18 3.13
N LEU A 712 0.24 -26.12 2.48
CA LEU A 712 0.61 -25.99 1.07
C LEU A 712 -0.60 -26.22 0.15
N LEU A 713 -1.39 -27.25 0.43
CA LEU A 713 -2.50 -27.66 -0.41
C LEU A 713 -3.75 -26.77 -0.26
N LEU A 714 -4.22 -26.51 0.97
CA LEU A 714 -5.45 -25.74 1.16
C LEU A 714 -5.21 -24.24 0.93
N PRO A 715 -6.18 -23.53 0.35
CA PRO A 715 -6.20 -22.07 0.39
C PRO A 715 -6.21 -21.57 1.84
N HIS A 716 -5.38 -20.58 2.13
CA HIS A 716 -5.41 -19.92 3.44
C HIS A 716 -6.71 -19.10 3.59
N PRO A 717 -7.33 -18.99 4.79
CA PRO A 717 -8.55 -18.20 5.00
C PRO A 717 -8.49 -16.72 4.60
N LEU A 718 -7.29 -16.17 4.42
CA LEU A 718 -7.07 -14.81 3.91
C LEU A 718 -7.19 -14.69 2.39
N GLU A 719 -7.08 -15.81 1.65
CA GLU A 719 -7.22 -15.82 0.18
C GLU A 719 -8.66 -15.57 -0.28
N GLY A 720 -9.65 -15.68 0.61
CA GLY A 720 -11.04 -15.34 0.31
C GLY A 720 -11.66 -16.25 -0.76
N VAL A 721 -11.34 -17.54 -0.72
CA VAL A 721 -12.02 -18.55 -1.53
C VAL A 721 -13.45 -18.74 -1.03
N SER A 722 -14.37 -19.12 -1.92
CA SER A 722 -15.76 -19.38 -1.53
C SER A 722 -15.86 -20.57 -0.56
N PRO A 723 -16.89 -20.64 0.31
CA PRO A 723 -17.08 -21.79 1.19
C PRO A 723 -17.14 -23.13 0.43
N ALA A 724 -17.78 -23.14 -0.74
CA ALA A 724 -17.84 -24.33 -1.60
C ALA A 724 -16.46 -24.74 -2.14
N SER A 725 -15.64 -23.77 -2.57
CA SER A 725 -14.26 -24.04 -2.99
C SER A 725 -13.40 -24.54 -1.83
N MET A 726 -13.53 -23.92 -0.66
CA MET A 726 -12.85 -24.37 0.56
C MET A 726 -13.26 -25.81 0.93
N ALA A 727 -14.54 -26.14 0.86
CA ALA A 727 -15.03 -27.49 1.11
C ALA A 727 -14.48 -28.51 0.10
N ALA A 728 -14.41 -28.15 -1.19
CA ALA A 728 -13.83 -29.01 -2.23
C ALA A 728 -12.33 -29.26 -2.00
N TRP A 729 -11.55 -28.21 -1.70
CA TRP A 729 -10.14 -28.34 -1.32
C TRP A 729 -9.97 -29.15 -0.03
N GLY A 730 -10.85 -28.95 0.94
CA GLY A 730 -10.91 -29.73 2.18
C GLY A 730 -11.11 -31.22 1.92
N ALA A 731 -12.10 -31.57 1.09
CA ALA A 731 -12.37 -32.95 0.71
C ALA A 731 -11.17 -33.60 -0.02
N LEU A 732 -10.55 -32.86 -0.95
CA LEU A 732 -9.33 -33.30 -1.62
C LEU A 732 -8.18 -33.53 -0.64
N SER A 733 -7.96 -32.61 0.30
CA SER A 733 -6.93 -32.71 1.34
C SER A 733 -7.13 -33.93 2.22
N VAL A 734 -8.35 -34.18 2.72
CA VAL A 734 -8.66 -35.37 3.52
C VAL A 734 -8.45 -36.65 2.70
N GLY A 735 -8.94 -36.69 1.45
CA GLY A 735 -8.78 -37.85 0.58
C GLY A 735 -7.31 -38.21 0.33
N LEU A 736 -6.48 -37.22 0.00
CA LEU A 736 -5.03 -37.41 -0.20
C LEU A 736 -4.33 -37.81 1.09
N PHE A 737 -4.69 -37.22 2.23
CA PHE A 737 -4.16 -37.55 3.55
C PHE A 737 -4.45 -39.02 3.91
N VAL A 738 -5.68 -39.49 3.69
CA VAL A 738 -6.07 -40.88 3.96
C VAL A 738 -5.36 -41.84 3.00
N LEU A 739 -5.30 -41.52 1.70
CA LEU A 739 -4.63 -42.35 0.69
C LEU A 739 -3.11 -42.42 0.89
N TYR A 740 -2.50 -41.37 1.43
CA TYR A 740 -1.08 -41.34 1.73
C TYR A 740 -0.66 -42.49 2.67
N HIS A 741 -1.49 -42.91 3.61
CA HIS A 741 -1.14 -43.95 4.58
C HIS A 741 -0.91 -45.35 3.95
N PRO A 742 -1.83 -45.94 3.17
CA PRO A 742 -1.60 -47.24 2.53
C PRO A 742 -0.47 -47.19 1.49
N VAL A 743 -0.25 -46.03 0.85
CA VAL A 743 0.89 -45.80 -0.05
C VAL A 743 2.20 -45.78 0.75
N ALA A 744 2.26 -45.03 1.85
CA ALA A 744 3.42 -44.98 2.73
C ALA A 744 3.77 -46.38 3.25
N ALA A 745 2.76 -47.14 3.67
CA ALA A 745 2.94 -48.50 4.14
C ALA A 745 3.50 -49.44 3.06
N GLN A 746 3.16 -49.21 1.79
CA GLN A 746 3.66 -50.00 0.68
C GLN A 746 5.14 -49.69 0.37
N PHE A 747 5.54 -48.42 0.42
CA PHE A 747 6.82 -47.99 -0.18
C PHE A 747 7.91 -47.61 0.84
N TRP A 748 7.58 -46.87 1.91
CA TRP A 748 8.62 -46.29 2.81
C TRP A 748 8.35 -46.47 4.31
N TYR A 749 7.21 -47.02 4.71
CA TYR A 749 6.92 -47.39 6.10
C TYR A 749 6.33 -48.81 6.25
N PRO A 750 7.09 -49.87 5.91
CA PRO A 750 6.56 -51.24 5.88
C PRO A 750 6.06 -51.78 7.23
N ARG A 751 6.53 -51.20 8.35
CA ARG A 751 6.07 -51.53 9.71
C ARG A 751 4.59 -51.21 9.90
N GLY A 752 4.10 -50.15 9.27
CA GLY A 752 2.70 -49.75 9.36
C GLY A 752 1.73 -50.56 8.48
N ARG A 753 2.16 -51.57 7.72
CA ARG A 753 1.31 -52.25 6.71
C ARG A 753 0.01 -52.85 7.25
N ALA A 754 0.05 -53.44 8.44
CA ALA A 754 -1.14 -54.01 9.06
C ALA A 754 -2.15 -52.92 9.44
N VAL A 755 -1.66 -51.80 9.97
CA VAL A 755 -2.49 -50.71 10.49
C VAL A 755 -2.96 -49.76 9.39
N PHE A 756 -2.07 -49.30 8.53
CA PHE A 756 -2.34 -48.25 7.52
C PHE A 756 -3.22 -48.74 6.36
N ARG A 757 -3.56 -50.03 6.33
CA ARG A 757 -4.53 -50.62 5.40
C ARG A 757 -5.82 -51.05 6.08
N ASP A 758 -5.89 -51.02 7.40
CA ASP A 758 -7.08 -51.37 8.16
C ASP A 758 -8.17 -50.30 7.92
N PRO A 759 -9.36 -50.68 7.45
CA PRO A 759 -10.48 -49.75 7.31
C PRO A 759 -10.80 -48.98 8.60
N CYS A 760 -10.62 -49.60 9.78
CA CYS A 760 -10.88 -48.94 11.06
C CYS A 760 -9.89 -47.80 11.31
N PHE A 761 -8.60 -48.02 11.01
CA PHE A 761 -7.58 -46.97 11.03
C PHE A 761 -7.90 -45.86 10.03
N LEU A 762 -8.29 -46.21 8.80
CA LEU A 762 -8.58 -45.21 7.75
C LEU A 762 -9.79 -44.35 8.10
N VAL A 763 -10.79 -44.88 8.79
CA VAL A 763 -11.91 -44.08 9.33
C VAL A 763 -11.42 -43.10 10.40
N GLN A 764 -10.57 -43.53 11.33
CA GLN A 764 -9.97 -42.63 12.33
C GLN A 764 -9.08 -41.56 11.70
N CYS A 765 -8.29 -41.94 10.70
CA CYS A 765 -7.48 -41.03 9.89
C CYS A 765 -8.35 -40.00 9.16
N THR A 766 -9.49 -40.42 8.61
CA THR A 766 -10.46 -39.52 7.96
C THR A 766 -11.03 -38.51 8.95
N LEU A 767 -11.44 -38.97 10.15
CA LEU A 767 -11.97 -38.11 11.20
C LEU A 767 -10.94 -37.08 11.67
N LEU A 768 -9.71 -37.54 11.93
CA LEU A 768 -8.60 -36.65 12.28
C LEU A 768 -8.32 -35.65 11.16
N GLY A 769 -8.28 -36.14 9.92
CA GLY A 769 -8.00 -35.30 8.77
C GLY A 769 -9.05 -34.21 8.56
N ALA A 770 -10.33 -34.53 8.77
CA ALA A 770 -11.43 -33.57 8.71
C ALA A 770 -11.37 -32.55 9.86
N ALA A 771 -11.03 -32.99 11.07
CA ALA A 771 -10.82 -32.10 12.21
C ALA A 771 -9.67 -31.11 11.96
N CYS A 772 -8.53 -31.56 11.42
CA CYS A 772 -7.42 -30.69 11.04
C CYS A 772 -7.79 -29.68 9.94
N VAL A 773 -8.61 -30.08 8.95
CA VAL A 773 -9.12 -29.16 7.91
C VAL A 773 -10.02 -28.07 8.53
N LEU A 774 -10.94 -28.46 9.42
CA LEU A 774 -11.80 -27.53 10.13
C LEU A 774 -10.97 -26.56 10.98
N GLU A 775 -10.03 -27.09 11.75
CA GLU A 775 -9.14 -26.33 12.63
C GLU A 775 -8.33 -25.29 11.83
N TYR A 776 -7.70 -25.72 10.73
CA TYR A 776 -6.96 -24.82 9.84
C TYR A 776 -7.87 -23.78 9.17
N GLY A 777 -9.10 -24.15 8.79
CA GLY A 777 -10.06 -23.22 8.21
C GLY A 777 -10.53 -22.13 9.18
N LEU A 778 -10.66 -22.46 10.47
CA LEU A 778 -11.08 -21.53 11.53
C LEU A 778 -9.95 -20.60 11.96
N THR A 779 -8.74 -21.13 12.15
CA THR A 779 -7.63 -20.39 12.76
C THR A 779 -6.62 -19.85 11.73
N GLY A 780 -6.53 -20.47 10.55
CA GLY A 780 -5.45 -20.28 9.59
C GLY A 780 -4.07 -20.74 10.08
N SER A 781 -3.96 -21.38 11.25
CA SER A 781 -2.69 -21.64 11.92
C SER A 781 -2.19 -23.07 11.74
N LEU A 782 -0.94 -23.23 11.29
CA LEU A 782 -0.26 -24.52 11.25
C LEU A 782 -0.21 -25.17 12.64
N TRP A 783 0.06 -24.36 13.67
CA TRP A 783 0.29 -24.85 15.04
C TRP A 783 -0.95 -25.48 15.66
N SER A 784 -2.13 -24.96 15.31
CA SER A 784 -3.40 -25.47 15.82
C SER A 784 -3.71 -26.87 15.26
N ALA A 785 -3.65 -27.03 13.94
CA ALA A 785 -3.84 -28.32 13.27
C ALA A 785 -2.73 -29.32 13.66
N ALA A 786 -1.47 -28.90 13.68
CA ALA A 786 -0.35 -29.75 14.10
C ALA A 786 -0.46 -30.16 15.57
N GLY A 787 -0.94 -29.27 16.46
CA GLY A 787 -1.19 -29.58 17.85
C GLY A 787 -2.29 -30.62 18.03
N LEU A 788 -3.42 -30.47 17.33
CA LEU A 788 -4.52 -31.44 17.33
C LEU A 788 -4.05 -32.80 16.82
N HIS A 789 -3.36 -32.83 15.68
CA HIS A 789 -2.77 -34.05 15.11
C HIS A 789 -1.79 -34.69 16.09
N TRP A 790 -0.85 -33.93 16.62
CA TRP A 790 0.16 -34.41 17.55
C TRP A 790 -0.47 -35.07 18.79
N LEU A 791 -1.45 -34.42 19.41
CA LEU A 791 -2.15 -34.96 20.58
C LEU A 791 -2.91 -36.25 20.22
N ALA A 792 -3.60 -36.28 19.09
CA ALA A 792 -4.32 -37.47 18.62
C ALA A 792 -3.38 -38.68 18.46
N VAL A 793 -2.25 -38.50 17.79
CA VAL A 793 -1.28 -39.56 17.55
C VAL A 793 -0.56 -39.97 18.83
N LEU A 794 -0.18 -39.02 19.69
CA LEU A 794 0.47 -39.31 20.96
C LEU A 794 -0.43 -40.14 21.89
N ILE A 795 -1.70 -39.74 22.01
CA ILE A 795 -2.70 -40.44 22.84
C ILE A 795 -3.02 -41.82 22.26
N TRP A 796 -3.10 -41.95 20.93
CA TRP A 796 -3.30 -43.26 20.31
C TRP A 796 -2.12 -44.22 20.55
N LEU A 797 -0.90 -43.75 20.32
CA LEU A 797 0.31 -44.58 20.38
C LEU A 797 0.70 -44.98 21.81
N GLU A 798 0.57 -44.07 22.78
CA GLU A 798 1.01 -44.31 24.15
C GLU A 798 -0.08 -45.05 24.97
N PRO A 799 -1.16 -44.40 25.46
CA PRO A 799 -2.11 -45.06 26.34
C PRO A 799 -3.15 -45.95 25.64
N LEU A 800 -3.41 -45.82 24.34
CA LEU A 800 -4.52 -46.52 23.65
C LEU A 800 -4.09 -47.69 22.74
N GLY A 801 -2.85 -48.15 22.89
CA GLY A 801 -2.39 -49.41 22.28
C GLY A 801 -1.88 -49.34 20.85
N GLY A 802 -1.81 -48.15 20.22
CA GLY A 802 -1.32 -48.01 18.84
C GLY A 802 0.10 -48.54 18.61
N ARG A 803 1.01 -48.41 19.59
CA ARG A 803 2.36 -49.00 19.52
C ARG A 803 2.40 -50.52 19.55
N ARG A 804 1.36 -51.20 20.03
CA ARG A 804 1.27 -52.67 19.98
C ARG A 804 0.79 -53.13 18.61
N ALA A 805 0.09 -52.26 17.87
CA ALA A 805 -0.44 -52.54 16.55
C ALA A 805 0.58 -52.24 15.41
N LEU A 806 1.50 -51.29 15.64
CA LEU A 806 2.64 -50.95 14.74
C LEU A 806 3.91 -51.73 15.11
#